data_AF-A0A9W8JZZ4-F1
#
_entry.id   AF-A0A9W8JZZ4-F1
#
_cell.length_a   1.000
_cell.length_b   1.000
_cell.length_c   1.000
_cell.angle_alpha   90.00
_cell.angle_beta   90.00
_cell.angle_gamma   90.00
#
_symmetry.space_group_name_H-M   'P 1'
#
loop_
_entity.id
_entity.type
_entity.pdbx_description
1 polymer ?
#
loop_
_entity_poly.entity_id
_entity_poly.type
_entity_poly.pdbx_seq_one_letter_code
_entity_poly.pdbx_strand_id
1 'polypeptide(L)'
;MSSPARQLLALISTSLSTLENACAEKGFNIPDLHAAFDPASEAFRADPVASEAASVLGAAALQLAAIFLPPHVSLYHNVLGYMRSAAVRVCIESNVTEILREGGPNGVHINDIAAKNGLDPRKIGRFLRILANHHIYREIKPNVFTNTRISSMLDTLKPSAELFAHPEQKHENTPGLAAMACHHLDEGYKSAAYTWETVSDPNATDATTDSPLSRWTGRKETVWEFYQRPENLGKYKRFNIGMHGVKALQPSDMSLQAFDWKSLAKGSVVVDVGGGLGTASLPIAREHPDLQIFVQDLPPVIKTATELWQKENPNALESGRVKLEAHDFFKPQPHKGADVFLLKQILHDWPDASCVPILSHLREAASPTTKLIIMDILIPFACHDPGADLGREIPGAIPKEAPPPLLANYGAVSELAYNADMTMFIFANAQERTIVEMDDLLRRTGWELAVVHRLEGASAFSQSMEAIPVERFEVSLKSGPPGREETVMILMMVSITYGKLLPPIAVDRMVWVNPVSMKGPAEFTHGWIFIGCALNILLLGVTFGQAYKYYAEYKGVSLFALLYHDLVISFGDEEALTKGNWMVGAGAWTTAVIASAVQSVFAWRIYVLTKKWIYVAIIWPLAITGAAAGIVTAVQTGISLPFSELRDTKVAVTTWLASEVAADIIITAVLVWYLVSPLQSTRYSDVNSVASTNIRQASNARIWLSTALYESTGTHFMFTFLPKLYANSLLSSLNSRSGWKFGGINHADAGTNQGITTSWVERQLRVSTLPNQVDALGEASRIRFELQEPWRENEVMENAHGKPHPTLQV
;
A
#
# COMPACT_ATOMS: atom_id res chain seq x y z
N MET A 1 -27.65 22.81 -3.13
CA MET A 1 -27.40 21.42 -2.65
C MET A 1 -27.41 21.43 -1.13
N SER A 2 -27.99 20.40 -0.48
CA SER A 2 -27.92 20.23 0.98
C SER A 2 -26.44 20.08 1.41
N SER A 3 -26.03 20.71 2.51
CA SER A 3 -24.65 20.56 3.01
C SER A 3 -24.39 19.10 3.42
N PRO A 4 -23.14 18.59 3.32
CA PRO A 4 -22.81 17.22 3.72
C PRO A 4 -23.27 16.87 5.14
N ALA A 5 -23.11 17.80 6.10
CA ALA A 5 -23.58 17.61 7.47
C ALA A 5 -25.11 17.43 7.58
N ARG A 6 -25.90 18.15 6.78
CA ARG A 6 -27.36 17.98 6.75
C ARG A 6 -27.77 16.65 6.10
N GLN A 7 -27.04 16.20 5.08
CA GLN A 7 -27.27 14.89 4.47
C GLN A 7 -27.02 13.76 5.49
N LEU A 8 -25.92 13.82 6.24
CA LEU A 8 -25.60 12.86 7.31
C LEU A 8 -26.65 12.88 8.43
N LEU A 9 -27.12 14.06 8.86
CA LEU A 9 -28.18 14.16 9.87
C LEU A 9 -29.50 13.54 9.38
N ALA A 10 -29.83 13.71 8.10
CA ALA A 10 -31.00 13.09 7.49
C ALA A 10 -30.86 11.56 7.44
N LEU A 11 -29.67 11.04 7.11
CA LEU A 11 -29.37 9.60 7.16
C LEU A 11 -29.51 9.06 8.59
N ILE A 12 -28.95 9.73 9.60
CA ILE A 12 -29.09 9.34 11.01
C ILE A 12 -30.56 9.25 11.41
N SER A 13 -31.35 10.29 11.11
CA SER A 13 -32.76 10.34 11.51
C SER A 13 -33.60 9.26 10.80
N THR A 14 -33.37 9.06 9.51
CA THR A 14 -34.09 8.08 8.70
C THR A 14 -33.73 6.66 9.12
N SER A 15 -32.44 6.36 9.26
CA SER A 15 -31.96 5.03 9.67
C SER A 15 -32.37 4.68 11.09
N LEU A 16 -32.39 5.64 12.03
CA LEU A 16 -32.92 5.38 13.36
C LEU A 16 -34.40 5.00 13.32
N SER A 17 -35.22 5.74 12.56
CA SER A 17 -36.65 5.44 12.40
C SER A 17 -36.86 4.04 11.78
N THR A 18 -36.07 3.69 10.76
CA THR A 18 -36.09 2.36 10.14
C THR A 18 -35.74 1.26 11.12
N LEU A 19 -34.68 1.47 11.93
CA LEU A 19 -34.25 0.52 12.95
C LEU A 19 -35.32 0.34 14.03
N GLU A 20 -35.91 1.42 14.54
CA GLU A 20 -36.97 1.38 15.54
C GLU A 20 -38.20 0.62 15.03
N ASN A 21 -38.63 0.88 13.80
CA ASN A 21 -39.77 0.19 13.18
C ASN A 21 -39.48 -1.31 12.98
N ALA A 22 -38.33 -1.66 12.41
CA ALA A 22 -37.95 -3.05 12.18
C ALA A 22 -37.82 -3.84 13.50
N CYS A 23 -37.27 -3.21 14.53
CA CYS A 23 -37.21 -3.79 15.88
C CYS A 23 -38.61 -3.96 16.49
N ALA A 24 -39.48 -2.94 16.40
CA ALA A 24 -40.84 -2.99 16.94
C ALA A 24 -41.71 -4.06 16.28
N GLU A 25 -41.62 -4.22 14.95
CA GLU A 25 -42.35 -5.24 14.19
C GLU A 25 -41.97 -6.67 14.60
N LYS A 26 -40.68 -6.90 14.90
CA LYS A 26 -40.15 -8.22 15.22
C LYS A 26 -39.99 -8.49 16.72
N GLY A 27 -40.33 -7.51 17.56
CA GLY A 27 -40.21 -7.61 19.02
C GLY A 27 -38.76 -7.58 19.52
N PHE A 28 -37.83 -6.99 18.77
CA PHE A 28 -36.45 -6.77 19.22
C PHE A 28 -36.33 -5.48 20.01
N ASN A 29 -35.36 -5.44 20.94
CA ASN A 29 -35.01 -4.23 21.68
C ASN A 29 -33.70 -3.64 21.13
N ILE A 30 -33.64 -2.32 21.01
CA ILE A 30 -32.38 -1.62 20.73
C ILE A 30 -31.49 -1.72 21.99
N PRO A 31 -30.21 -2.10 21.85
CA PRO A 31 -29.34 -2.29 23.00
C PRO A 31 -29.05 -1.02 23.80
N ASP A 32 -29.04 -1.11 25.12
CA ASP A 32 -28.53 -0.07 26.03
C ASP A 32 -27.00 -0.19 26.18
N LEU A 33 -26.29 0.91 25.98
CA LEU A 33 -24.84 1.04 26.20
C LEU A 33 -24.42 0.58 27.60
N HIS A 34 -25.24 0.84 28.61
CA HIS A 34 -24.90 0.63 30.01
C HIS A 34 -25.36 -0.72 30.58
N ALA A 35 -26.11 -1.51 29.81
CA ALA A 35 -26.42 -2.89 30.16
C ALA A 35 -25.19 -3.79 29.92
N ALA A 36 -25.14 -4.97 30.55
CA ALA A 36 -24.17 -5.98 30.15
C ALA A 36 -24.53 -6.54 28.77
N PHE A 37 -23.53 -7.03 28.03
CA PHE A 37 -23.76 -7.69 26.76
C PHE A 37 -24.51 -9.01 26.98
N ASP A 38 -25.55 -9.19 26.19
CA ASP A 38 -26.31 -10.43 26.03
C ASP A 38 -26.40 -10.70 24.53
N PRO A 39 -26.01 -11.90 24.02
CA PRO A 39 -26.20 -12.26 22.62
C PRO A 39 -27.62 -11.98 22.10
N ALA A 40 -28.66 -12.18 22.93
CA ALA A 40 -30.04 -11.89 22.54
C ALA A 40 -30.30 -10.40 22.27
N SER A 41 -29.52 -9.49 22.87
CA SER A 41 -29.62 -8.05 22.61
C SER A 41 -29.20 -7.67 21.19
N GLU A 42 -28.40 -8.49 20.51
CA GLU A 42 -27.97 -8.26 19.13
C GLU A 42 -28.79 -9.03 18.09
N ALA A 43 -29.87 -9.71 18.51
CA ALA A 43 -30.71 -10.53 17.62
C ALA A 43 -31.28 -9.73 16.43
N PHE A 44 -31.49 -8.42 16.57
CA PHE A 44 -31.97 -7.57 15.47
C PHE A 44 -31.01 -7.53 14.28
N ARG A 45 -29.72 -7.84 14.46
CA ARG A 45 -28.74 -7.89 13.36
C ARG A 45 -28.96 -9.05 12.38
N ALA A 46 -29.74 -10.05 12.76
CA ALA A 46 -30.17 -11.11 11.85
C ALA A 46 -31.25 -10.62 10.87
N ASP A 47 -31.92 -9.50 11.16
CA ASP A 47 -32.80 -8.84 10.20
C ASP A 47 -31.98 -7.94 9.25
N PRO A 48 -32.01 -8.17 7.92
CA PRO A 48 -31.21 -7.38 6.98
C PRO A 48 -31.52 -5.88 7.00
N VAL A 49 -32.78 -5.50 7.25
CA VAL A 49 -33.21 -4.09 7.26
C VAL A 49 -32.69 -3.39 8.51
N ALA A 50 -32.89 -3.98 9.69
CA ALA A 50 -32.40 -3.46 10.95
C ALA A 50 -30.86 -3.43 11.01
N SER A 51 -30.20 -4.48 10.51
CA SER A 51 -28.74 -4.53 10.41
C SER A 51 -28.19 -3.41 9.53
N GLU A 52 -28.77 -3.22 8.34
CA GLU A 52 -28.37 -2.14 7.42
C GLU A 52 -28.57 -0.76 8.05
N ALA A 53 -29.75 -0.54 8.64
CA ALA A 53 -30.09 0.72 9.28
C ALA A 53 -29.10 1.06 10.40
N ALA A 54 -28.74 0.08 11.23
CA ALA A 54 -27.73 0.25 12.28
C ALA A 54 -26.34 0.57 11.72
N SER A 55 -25.93 -0.07 10.62
CA SER A 55 -24.65 0.21 9.96
C SER A 55 -24.58 1.62 9.38
N VAL A 56 -25.63 2.06 8.67
CA VAL A 56 -25.73 3.42 8.12
C VAL A 56 -25.77 4.47 9.25
N LEU A 57 -26.51 4.19 10.32
CA LEU A 57 -26.59 5.07 11.50
C LEU A 57 -25.20 5.28 12.13
N GLY A 58 -24.45 4.20 12.37
CA GLY A 58 -23.11 4.25 12.94
C GLY A 58 -22.11 4.97 12.02
N ALA A 59 -22.13 4.66 10.72
CA ALA A 59 -21.23 5.25 9.74
C ALA A 59 -21.47 6.76 9.60
N ALA A 60 -22.74 7.17 9.54
CA ALA A 60 -23.11 8.58 9.48
C ALA A 60 -22.72 9.34 10.75
N ALA A 61 -22.90 8.74 11.94
CA ALA A 61 -22.49 9.36 13.20
C ALA A 61 -20.97 9.58 13.29
N LEU A 62 -20.17 8.58 12.88
CA LEU A 62 -18.72 8.68 12.86
C LEU A 62 -18.21 9.72 11.86
N GLN A 63 -18.80 9.75 10.66
CA GLN A 63 -18.44 10.75 9.65
C GLN A 63 -18.86 12.16 10.07
N LEU A 64 -20.00 12.31 10.75
CA LEU A 64 -20.43 13.58 11.33
C LEU A 64 -19.46 14.06 12.42
N ALA A 65 -19.03 13.16 13.31
CA ALA A 65 -18.00 13.46 14.31
C ALA A 65 -16.68 13.90 13.67
N ALA A 66 -16.26 13.25 12.58
CA ALA A 66 -15.07 13.62 11.82
C ALA A 66 -15.14 15.03 11.20
N ILE A 67 -16.33 15.52 10.85
CA ILE A 67 -16.54 16.88 10.33
C ILE A 67 -16.39 17.94 11.42
N PHE A 68 -16.92 17.67 12.62
CA PHE A 68 -17.04 18.70 13.67
C PHE A 68 -15.95 18.66 14.73
N LEU A 69 -15.24 17.54 14.89
CA LEU A 69 -14.07 17.49 15.76
C LEU A 69 -12.93 18.31 15.14
N PRO A 70 -12.22 19.14 15.92
CA PRO A 70 -11.04 19.83 15.41
C PRO A 70 -10.03 18.82 14.83
N PRO A 71 -9.45 19.05 13.64
CA PRO A 71 -8.62 18.06 12.96
C PRO A 71 -7.45 17.54 13.80
N HIS A 72 -6.83 18.40 14.61
CA HIS A 72 -5.75 18.00 15.52
C HIS A 72 -6.23 17.06 16.63
N VAL A 73 -7.46 17.19 17.11
CA VAL A 73 -8.05 16.26 18.09
C VAL A 73 -8.25 14.89 17.45
N SER A 74 -8.86 14.84 16.27
CA SER A 74 -9.07 13.59 15.51
C SER A 74 -7.75 12.90 15.18
N LEU A 75 -6.71 13.66 14.77
CA LEU A 75 -5.38 13.11 14.53
C LEU A 75 -4.78 12.51 15.81
N TYR A 76 -4.79 13.27 16.92
CA TYR A 76 -4.17 12.80 18.16
C TYR A 76 -4.92 11.65 18.83
N HIS A 77 -6.23 11.50 18.59
CA HIS A 77 -6.96 10.28 18.99
C HIS A 77 -6.38 9.01 18.37
N ASN A 78 -5.85 9.10 17.14
CA ASN A 78 -5.18 7.99 16.48
C ASN A 78 -3.73 7.84 16.96
N VAL A 79 -2.97 8.93 17.02
CA VAL A 79 -1.57 8.94 17.48
C VAL A 79 -1.43 8.40 18.92
N LEU A 80 -2.37 8.73 19.80
CA LEU A 80 -2.37 8.30 21.20
C LEU A 80 -3.34 7.13 21.45
N GLY A 81 -3.96 6.58 20.40
CA GLY A 81 -4.95 5.51 20.51
C GLY A 81 -4.41 4.25 21.19
N TYR A 82 -3.11 4.02 21.04
CA TYR A 82 -2.34 2.94 21.67
C TYR A 82 -2.45 2.92 23.21
N MET A 83 -2.67 4.08 23.84
CA MET A 83 -2.89 4.16 25.30
C MET A 83 -4.17 3.47 25.73
N ARG A 84 -5.21 3.51 24.87
CA ARG A 84 -6.49 2.82 25.14
C ARG A 84 -6.29 1.32 25.06
N SER A 85 -5.59 0.83 24.04
CA SER A 85 -5.21 -0.58 23.90
C SER A 85 -4.43 -1.08 25.12
N ALA A 86 -3.43 -0.31 25.56
CA ALA A 86 -2.68 -0.62 26.78
C ALA A 86 -3.57 -0.62 28.04
N ALA A 87 -4.49 0.33 28.18
CA ALA A 87 -5.42 0.40 29.29
C ALA A 87 -6.39 -0.80 29.32
N VAL A 88 -6.91 -1.22 28.17
CA VAL A 88 -7.75 -2.43 28.05
C VAL A 88 -6.96 -3.65 28.54
N ARG A 89 -5.70 -3.79 28.08
CA ARG A 89 -4.83 -4.88 28.53
C ARG A 89 -4.65 -4.88 30.03
N VAL A 90 -4.36 -3.73 30.65
CA VAL A 90 -4.21 -3.64 32.11
C VAL A 90 -5.47 -4.15 32.80
N CYS A 91 -6.66 -3.77 32.33
CA CYS A 91 -7.93 -4.23 32.93
C CYS A 91 -8.15 -5.73 32.75
N ILE A 92 -7.80 -6.28 31.58
CA ILE A 92 -7.87 -7.73 31.35
C ILE A 92 -6.90 -8.42 32.31
N GLU A 93 -5.60 -8.13 32.25
CA GLU A 93 -4.56 -8.83 33.03
C GLU A 93 -4.78 -8.74 34.56
N SER A 94 -5.45 -7.68 35.04
CA SER A 94 -5.76 -7.49 36.46
C SER A 94 -7.19 -7.88 36.88
N ASN A 95 -7.91 -8.60 36.01
CA ASN A 95 -9.25 -9.16 36.26
C ASN A 95 -10.29 -8.10 36.67
N VAL A 96 -10.16 -6.87 36.17
CA VAL A 96 -11.06 -5.76 36.55
C VAL A 96 -12.48 -6.05 36.08
N THR A 97 -12.65 -6.58 34.88
CA THR A 97 -13.98 -6.89 34.32
C THR A 97 -14.75 -7.83 35.24
N GLU A 98 -14.12 -8.90 35.70
CA GLU A 98 -14.73 -9.88 36.60
C GLU A 98 -15.03 -9.28 37.97
N ILE A 99 -14.10 -8.50 38.53
CA ILE A 99 -14.32 -7.78 39.80
C ILE A 99 -15.54 -6.85 39.70
N LEU A 100 -15.68 -6.13 38.59
CA LEU A 100 -16.81 -5.23 38.35
C LEU A 100 -18.11 -5.98 38.14
N ARG A 101 -18.09 -7.14 37.47
CA ARG A 101 -19.28 -8.01 37.35
C ARG A 101 -19.76 -8.46 38.72
N GLU A 102 -18.86 -8.91 39.59
CA GLU A 102 -19.20 -9.32 40.97
C GLU A 102 -19.77 -8.17 41.81
N GLY A 103 -19.33 -6.93 41.55
CA GLY A 103 -19.87 -5.73 42.21
C GLY A 103 -21.25 -5.31 41.71
N GLY A 104 -21.70 -5.83 40.57
CA GLY A 104 -23.00 -5.56 39.99
C GLY A 104 -23.20 -4.10 39.51
N PRO A 105 -24.47 -3.68 39.29
CA PRO A 105 -24.79 -2.40 38.66
C PRO A 105 -24.45 -1.18 39.53
N ASN A 106 -24.28 -1.37 40.84
CA ASN A 106 -23.87 -0.31 41.77
C ASN A 106 -22.39 0.04 41.68
N GLY A 107 -21.62 -0.71 40.91
CA GLY A 107 -20.19 -0.51 40.70
C GLY A 107 -19.32 -0.80 41.93
N VAL A 108 -18.00 -0.71 41.73
CA VAL A 108 -16.98 -0.99 42.74
C VAL A 108 -16.05 0.21 42.86
N HIS A 109 -15.71 0.61 44.08
CA HIS A 109 -14.77 1.70 44.31
C HIS A 109 -13.33 1.27 43.99
N ILE A 110 -12.48 2.16 43.44
CA ILE A 110 -11.10 1.81 43.04
C ILE A 110 -10.27 1.17 44.15
N ASN A 111 -10.51 1.54 45.41
CA ASN A 111 -9.80 0.96 46.55
C ASN A 111 -10.17 -0.50 46.76
N ASP A 112 -11.42 -0.89 46.49
CA ASP A 112 -11.88 -2.26 46.64
C ASP A 112 -11.44 -3.11 45.43
N ILE A 113 -11.39 -2.51 44.23
CA ILE A 113 -10.77 -3.13 43.05
C ILE A 113 -9.29 -3.42 43.34
N ALA A 114 -8.56 -2.42 43.84
CA ALA A 114 -7.16 -2.52 44.23
C ALA A 114 -6.92 -3.54 45.35
N ALA A 115 -7.81 -3.62 46.33
CA ALA A 115 -7.73 -4.60 47.40
C ALA A 115 -7.85 -6.04 46.89
N LYS A 116 -8.61 -6.28 45.81
CA LYS A 116 -8.74 -7.60 45.19
C LYS A 116 -7.58 -7.95 44.27
N ASN A 117 -7.16 -7.05 43.39
CA ASN A 117 -6.13 -7.35 42.38
C ASN A 117 -4.69 -6.97 42.78
N GLY A 118 -4.50 -6.36 43.95
CA GLY A 118 -3.18 -6.01 44.49
C GLY A 118 -2.49 -4.82 43.79
N LEU A 119 -3.19 -4.06 42.95
CA LEU A 119 -2.62 -2.91 42.25
C LEU A 119 -2.75 -1.59 43.02
N ASP A 120 -1.98 -0.56 42.64
CA ASP A 120 -2.15 0.78 43.20
C ASP A 120 -3.48 1.41 42.72
N PRO A 121 -4.36 1.86 43.64
CA PRO A 121 -5.69 2.36 43.31
C PRO A 121 -5.66 3.62 42.42
N ARG A 122 -4.63 4.46 42.57
CA ARG A 122 -4.46 5.67 41.74
C ARG A 122 -4.04 5.30 40.33
N LYS A 123 -3.19 4.29 40.15
CA LYS A 123 -2.78 3.78 38.83
C LYS A 123 -3.95 3.14 38.09
N ILE A 124 -4.67 2.20 38.72
CA ILE A 124 -5.80 1.53 38.05
C ILE A 124 -6.93 2.51 37.73
N GLY A 125 -7.19 3.48 38.61
CA GLY A 125 -8.15 4.55 38.35
C GLY A 125 -7.81 5.41 37.12
N ARG A 126 -6.53 5.57 36.75
CA ARG A 126 -6.15 6.29 35.51
C ARG A 126 -6.54 5.50 34.26
N PHE A 127 -6.31 4.19 34.25
CA PHE A 127 -6.68 3.32 33.14
C PHE A 127 -8.21 3.21 33.00
N LEU A 128 -8.93 3.05 34.11
CA LEU A 128 -10.39 3.00 34.07
C LEU A 128 -11.00 4.31 33.57
N ARG A 129 -10.46 5.48 33.93
CA ARG A 129 -10.97 6.79 33.47
C ARG A 129 -10.80 7.00 31.96
N ILE A 130 -9.65 6.66 31.38
CA ILE A 130 -9.47 6.80 29.92
C ILE A 130 -10.42 5.87 29.17
N LEU A 131 -10.66 4.66 29.68
CA LEU A 131 -11.60 3.71 29.08
C LEU A 131 -13.07 4.11 29.30
N ALA A 132 -13.39 4.74 30.44
CA ALA A 132 -14.72 5.27 30.70
C ALA A 132 -15.08 6.41 29.74
N ASN A 133 -14.12 7.27 29.40
CA ASN A 133 -14.29 8.32 28.38
C ASN A 133 -14.54 7.77 26.96
N HIS A 134 -14.30 6.47 26.74
CA HIS A 134 -14.55 5.77 25.48
C HIS A 134 -15.66 4.73 25.61
N HIS A 135 -16.51 4.84 26.64
CA HIS A 135 -17.67 3.98 26.88
C HIS A 135 -17.35 2.49 27.11
N ILE A 136 -16.07 2.13 27.29
CA ILE A 136 -15.65 0.75 27.56
C ILE A 136 -16.02 0.37 28.99
N TYR A 137 -15.78 1.26 29.96
CA TYR A 137 -16.30 1.15 31.33
C TYR A 137 -17.18 2.36 31.64
N ARG A 138 -17.80 2.39 32.82
CA ARG A 138 -18.57 3.56 33.28
C ARG A 138 -18.14 3.98 34.68
N GLU A 139 -17.76 5.24 34.84
CA GLU A 139 -17.59 5.86 36.15
C GLU A 139 -18.94 6.46 36.59
N ILE A 140 -19.62 5.81 37.55
CA ILE A 140 -20.98 6.20 37.96
C ILE A 140 -20.99 7.34 39.00
N LYS A 141 -19.91 7.44 39.77
CA LYS A 141 -19.59 8.51 40.71
C LYS A 141 -18.07 8.50 40.92
N PRO A 142 -17.46 9.56 41.47
CA PRO A 142 -16.00 9.64 41.58
C PRO A 142 -15.39 8.37 42.15
N ASN A 143 -14.49 7.75 41.38
CA ASN A 143 -13.77 6.53 41.70
C ASN A 143 -14.61 5.25 41.86
N VAL A 144 -15.86 5.21 41.38
CA VAL A 144 -16.69 4.02 41.38
C VAL A 144 -17.04 3.64 39.95
N PHE A 145 -16.64 2.43 39.56
CA PHE A 145 -16.73 1.96 38.19
C PHE A 145 -17.67 0.76 38.07
N THR A 146 -18.31 0.60 36.91
CA THR A 146 -19.07 -0.60 36.54
C THR A 146 -18.82 -0.95 35.07
N ASN A 147 -19.18 -2.17 34.69
CA ASN A 147 -19.07 -2.64 33.31
C ASN A 147 -20.10 -1.94 32.41
N THR A 148 -19.76 -1.80 31.13
CA THR A 148 -20.73 -1.53 30.07
C THR A 148 -20.90 -2.77 29.22
N ARG A 149 -21.74 -2.70 28.19
CA ARG A 149 -21.86 -3.80 27.22
C ARG A 149 -20.53 -4.11 26.54
N ILE A 150 -19.67 -3.10 26.36
CA ILE A 150 -18.38 -3.24 25.70
C ILE A 150 -17.39 -3.96 26.63
N SER A 151 -17.20 -3.53 27.88
CA SER A 151 -16.28 -4.24 28.78
C SER A 151 -16.76 -5.65 29.14
N SER A 152 -18.06 -5.90 29.20
CA SER A 152 -18.58 -7.24 29.50
C SER A 152 -18.19 -8.29 28.45
N MET A 153 -17.83 -7.88 27.23
CA MET A 153 -17.28 -8.78 26.21
C MET A 153 -15.90 -9.34 26.58
N LEU A 154 -15.22 -8.73 27.55
CA LEU A 154 -13.94 -9.18 28.09
C LEU A 154 -14.09 -10.11 29.30
N ASP A 155 -15.32 -10.38 29.75
CA ASP A 155 -15.58 -11.20 30.92
C ASP A 155 -15.35 -12.67 30.62
N THR A 156 -14.53 -13.32 31.43
CA THR A 156 -14.28 -14.77 31.34
C THR A 156 -15.42 -15.62 31.91
N LEU A 157 -16.39 -15.00 32.59
CA LEU A 157 -17.48 -15.59 33.37
C LEU A 157 -17.00 -16.39 34.60
N LYS A 158 -15.70 -16.37 34.88
CA LYS A 158 -15.11 -17.02 36.07
C LYS A 158 -15.09 -16.08 37.27
N PRO A 159 -15.21 -16.59 38.51
CA PRO A 159 -14.99 -15.79 39.70
C PRO A 159 -13.57 -15.21 39.73
N SER A 160 -13.43 -13.93 40.08
CA SER A 160 -12.12 -13.26 40.15
C SER A 160 -11.16 -13.96 41.12
N ALA A 161 -11.68 -14.50 42.22
CA ALA A 161 -10.89 -15.28 43.18
C ALA A 161 -10.25 -16.54 42.58
N GLU A 162 -10.96 -17.25 41.69
CA GLU A 162 -10.42 -18.41 40.96
C GLU A 162 -9.30 -17.97 40.00
N LEU A 163 -9.52 -16.86 39.29
CA LEU A 163 -8.52 -16.30 38.37
C LEU A 163 -7.24 -15.86 39.07
N PHE A 164 -7.31 -15.40 40.32
CA PHE A 164 -6.12 -15.08 41.11
C PHE A 164 -5.40 -16.33 41.63
N ALA A 165 -6.14 -17.41 41.93
CA ALA A 165 -5.57 -18.67 42.38
C ALA A 165 -4.90 -19.46 41.24
N HIS A 166 -5.48 -19.41 40.04
CA HIS A 166 -5.07 -20.19 38.85
C HIS A 166 -4.98 -19.30 37.61
N PRO A 167 -4.06 -18.30 37.58
CA PRO A 167 -3.96 -17.34 36.49
C PRO A 167 -3.65 -17.98 35.12
N GLU A 168 -2.95 -19.11 35.12
CA GLU A 168 -2.63 -19.87 33.91
C GLU A 168 -3.86 -20.49 33.22
N GLN A 169 -4.94 -20.70 33.99
CA GLN A 169 -6.19 -21.31 33.50
C GLN A 169 -7.25 -20.28 33.14
N LYS A 170 -6.90 -18.98 33.17
CA LYS A 170 -7.84 -17.86 33.00
C LYS A 170 -8.77 -18.02 31.80
N HIS A 171 -8.22 -18.38 30.65
CA HIS A 171 -8.97 -18.46 29.40
C HIS A 171 -9.59 -19.82 29.14
N GLU A 172 -9.23 -20.84 29.92
CA GLU A 172 -9.72 -22.21 29.72
C GLU A 172 -11.23 -22.29 29.98
N ASN A 173 -11.98 -22.94 29.08
CA ASN A 173 -13.44 -23.07 29.17
C ASN A 173 -14.19 -21.72 29.24
N THR A 174 -13.68 -20.70 28.54
CA THR A 174 -14.34 -19.38 28.43
C THR A 174 -14.88 -19.16 27.01
N PRO A 175 -15.72 -18.12 26.77
CA PRO A 175 -16.15 -17.73 25.42
C PRO A 175 -15.01 -17.34 24.47
N GLY A 176 -13.77 -17.15 24.95
CA GLY A 176 -12.58 -16.99 24.12
C GLY A 176 -12.29 -15.57 23.63
N LEU A 177 -13.26 -14.66 23.60
CA LEU A 177 -13.03 -13.29 23.11
C LEU A 177 -11.99 -12.52 23.94
N ALA A 178 -12.00 -12.67 25.27
CA ALA A 178 -10.97 -12.10 26.14
C ALA A 178 -9.57 -12.65 25.83
N ALA A 179 -9.46 -13.93 25.44
CA ALA A 179 -8.20 -14.56 25.05
C ALA A 179 -7.68 -13.97 23.73
N MET A 180 -8.59 -13.76 22.76
CA MET A 180 -8.27 -13.12 21.49
C MET A 180 -7.88 -11.64 21.65
N ALA A 181 -8.58 -10.89 22.50
CA ALA A 181 -8.20 -9.51 22.83
C ALA A 181 -6.80 -9.48 23.46
N CYS A 182 -6.51 -10.38 24.39
CA CYS A 182 -5.19 -10.51 25.00
C CYS A 182 -4.08 -10.83 23.99
N HIS A 183 -4.35 -11.68 22.99
CA HIS A 183 -3.42 -11.99 21.90
C HIS A 183 -3.09 -10.74 21.07
N HIS A 184 -4.10 -9.98 20.65
CA HIS A 184 -3.89 -8.74 19.92
C HIS A 184 -3.19 -7.66 20.76
N LEU A 185 -3.50 -7.57 22.04
CA LEU A 185 -2.95 -6.55 22.95
C LEU A 185 -1.56 -6.90 23.49
N ASP A 186 -1.06 -8.10 23.24
CA ASP A 186 0.28 -8.52 23.61
C ASP A 186 1.19 -8.74 22.42
N GLU A 187 1.15 -9.89 21.79
CA GLU A 187 2.02 -10.23 20.66
C GLU A 187 1.72 -9.33 19.47
N GLY A 188 0.43 -9.16 19.12
CA GLY A 188 0.04 -8.31 17.99
C GLY A 188 0.47 -6.87 18.19
N TYR A 189 0.23 -6.33 19.38
CA TYR A 189 0.59 -4.95 19.72
C TYR A 189 2.11 -4.71 19.72
N LYS A 190 2.90 -5.69 20.15
CA LYS A 190 4.36 -5.62 20.10
C LYS A 190 4.88 -5.77 18.66
N SER A 191 4.33 -6.69 17.88
CA SER A 191 4.66 -6.83 16.45
C SER A 191 4.31 -5.57 15.66
N ALA A 192 3.13 -4.99 15.89
CA ALA A 192 2.65 -3.80 15.20
C ALA A 192 3.60 -2.60 15.40
N ALA A 193 4.26 -2.50 16.55
CA ALA A 193 5.25 -1.45 16.81
C ALA A 193 6.48 -1.51 15.88
N TYR A 194 6.74 -2.65 15.23
CA TYR A 194 7.84 -2.86 14.27
C TYR A 194 7.38 -2.76 12.79
N THR A 195 6.15 -2.31 12.54
CA THR A 195 5.60 -2.21 11.18
C THR A 195 6.42 -1.27 10.31
N TRP A 196 6.80 -0.09 10.82
CA TRP A 196 7.60 0.88 10.07
C TRP A 196 8.97 0.31 9.69
N GLU A 197 9.65 -0.32 10.64
CA GLU A 197 10.95 -0.97 10.45
C GLU A 197 10.88 -2.13 9.47
N THR A 198 9.69 -2.72 9.28
CA THR A 198 9.46 -3.76 8.28
C THR A 198 9.29 -3.16 6.90
N VAL A 199 8.34 -2.24 6.73
CA VAL A 199 7.98 -1.70 5.40
C VAL A 199 9.03 -0.73 4.84
N SER A 200 9.84 -0.10 5.69
CA SER A 200 10.88 0.86 5.27
C SER A 200 12.23 0.22 4.97
N ASP A 201 12.42 -1.07 5.27
CA ASP A 201 13.67 -1.77 5.03
C ASP A 201 13.80 -2.16 3.54
N PRO A 202 14.78 -1.63 2.80
CA PRO A 202 14.96 -1.96 1.39
C PRO A 202 15.36 -3.42 1.14
N ASN A 203 15.74 -4.17 2.18
CA ASN A 203 16.08 -5.59 2.11
C ASN A 203 14.97 -6.49 2.64
N ALA A 204 13.80 -5.93 3.00
CA ALA A 204 12.66 -6.74 3.40
C ALA A 204 12.22 -7.63 2.23
N THR A 205 11.84 -8.86 2.56
CA THR A 205 11.28 -9.84 1.63
C THR A 205 9.80 -10.06 1.96
N ASP A 206 9.02 -10.57 1.01
CA ASP A 206 7.61 -10.94 1.23
C ASP A 206 7.48 -12.28 2.00
N ALA A 207 8.58 -12.86 2.48
CA ALA A 207 8.55 -14.12 3.20
C ALA A 207 7.84 -13.96 4.55
N THR A 208 7.12 -15.00 4.98
CA THR A 208 6.45 -15.03 6.28
C THR A 208 7.43 -14.99 7.46
N THR A 209 8.70 -15.32 7.22
CA THR A 209 9.81 -15.23 8.17
C THR A 209 10.44 -13.83 8.26
N ASP A 210 9.92 -12.85 7.51
CA ASP A 210 10.34 -11.44 7.51
C ASP A 210 9.21 -10.49 7.92
N SER A 211 8.26 -10.98 8.72
CA SER A 211 7.14 -10.20 9.24
C SER A 211 7.53 -9.25 10.38
N PRO A 212 6.67 -8.27 10.75
CA PRO A 212 6.89 -7.45 11.94
C PRO A 212 7.09 -8.27 13.23
N LEU A 213 6.43 -9.42 13.37
CA LEU A 213 6.68 -10.40 14.45
C LEU A 213 8.14 -10.88 14.44
N SER A 214 8.66 -11.28 13.28
CA SER A 214 10.05 -11.75 13.16
C SER A 214 11.06 -10.66 13.59
N ARG A 215 10.75 -9.39 13.27
CA ARG A 215 11.57 -8.24 13.65
C ARG A 215 11.50 -7.93 15.14
N TRP A 216 10.31 -7.91 15.71
CA TRP A 216 10.12 -7.74 17.15
C TRP A 216 10.87 -8.82 17.95
N THR A 217 10.76 -10.08 17.52
CA THR A 217 11.42 -11.20 18.20
C THR A 217 12.92 -11.27 17.90
N GLY A 218 13.40 -10.53 16.90
CA GLY A 218 14.79 -10.53 16.43
C GLY A 218 15.21 -11.85 15.78
N ARG A 219 14.26 -12.64 15.27
CA ARG A 219 14.49 -13.98 14.74
C ARG A 219 13.68 -14.20 13.47
N LYS A 220 14.34 -14.69 12.42
CA LYS A 220 13.72 -15.03 11.13
C LYS A 220 12.95 -16.33 11.26
N GLU A 221 11.70 -16.24 11.68
CA GLU A 221 10.79 -17.38 11.88
C GLU A 221 9.36 -17.00 11.51
N THR A 222 8.54 -18.02 11.25
CA THR A 222 7.10 -17.89 11.08
C THR A 222 6.36 -17.73 12.41
N VAL A 223 5.12 -17.23 12.37
CA VAL A 223 4.24 -17.20 13.56
C VAL A 223 4.03 -18.58 14.19
N TRP A 224 4.02 -19.63 13.36
CA TRP A 224 3.86 -21.01 13.81
C TRP A 224 5.09 -21.51 14.58
N GLU A 225 6.30 -21.24 14.07
CA GLU A 225 7.55 -21.56 14.77
C GLU A 225 7.68 -20.77 16.08
N PHE A 226 7.25 -19.50 16.09
CA PHE A 226 7.19 -18.69 17.31
C PHE A 226 6.35 -19.36 18.40
N TYR A 227 5.17 -19.89 18.05
CA TYR A 227 4.28 -20.57 18.99
C TYR A 227 4.77 -21.93 19.48
N GLN A 228 5.55 -22.64 18.66
CA GLN A 228 6.09 -23.96 19.02
C GLN A 228 7.21 -23.89 20.07
N ARG A 229 7.73 -22.70 20.38
CA ARG A 229 8.77 -22.53 21.39
C ARG A 229 8.26 -22.89 22.80
N PRO A 230 9.06 -23.58 23.63
CA PRO A 230 8.67 -23.95 24.99
C PRO A 230 8.15 -22.78 25.84
N GLU A 231 8.78 -21.60 25.74
CA GLU A 231 8.39 -20.40 26.47
C GLU A 231 7.09 -19.73 25.96
N ASN A 232 6.63 -20.10 24.76
CA ASN A 232 5.45 -19.53 24.12
C ASN A 232 4.25 -20.48 24.08
N LEU A 233 4.36 -21.70 24.61
CA LEU A 233 3.25 -22.68 24.60
C LEU A 233 1.97 -22.14 25.28
N GLY A 234 2.11 -21.33 26.33
CA GLY A 234 0.97 -20.65 26.97
C GLY A 234 0.27 -19.65 26.05
N LYS A 235 1.04 -18.93 25.23
CA LYS A 235 0.51 -18.02 24.20
C LYS A 235 -0.19 -18.78 23.10
N TYR A 236 0.37 -19.90 22.67
CA TYR A 236 -0.24 -20.77 21.68
C TYR A 236 -1.58 -21.34 22.17
N LYS A 237 -1.64 -21.79 23.43
CA LYS A 237 -2.88 -22.21 24.09
C LYS A 237 -3.92 -21.08 24.10
N ARG A 238 -3.50 -19.86 24.46
CA ARG A 238 -4.36 -18.67 24.45
C ARG A 238 -4.88 -18.33 23.05
N PHE A 239 -4.02 -18.38 22.04
CA PHE A 239 -4.40 -18.17 20.64
C PHE A 239 -5.47 -19.17 20.19
N ASN A 240 -5.26 -20.47 20.44
CA ASN A 240 -6.22 -21.51 20.08
C ASN A 240 -7.60 -21.29 20.74
N ILE A 241 -7.62 -20.91 22.03
CA ILE A 241 -8.87 -20.55 22.72
C ILE A 241 -9.49 -19.28 22.11
N GLY A 242 -8.68 -18.28 21.77
CA GLY A 242 -9.13 -17.05 21.13
C GLY A 242 -9.80 -17.33 19.78
N MET A 243 -9.26 -18.25 18.98
CA MET A 243 -9.84 -18.64 17.69
C MET A 243 -11.23 -19.27 17.84
N HIS A 244 -11.50 -19.99 18.93
CA HIS A 244 -12.85 -20.45 19.24
C HIS A 244 -13.81 -19.28 19.52
N GLY A 245 -13.33 -18.23 20.18
CA GLY A 245 -14.13 -17.03 20.45
C GLY A 245 -14.46 -16.23 19.18
N VAL A 246 -13.51 -16.08 18.26
CA VAL A 246 -13.78 -15.47 16.94
C VAL A 246 -14.79 -16.30 16.15
N LYS A 247 -14.68 -17.64 16.20
CA LYS A 247 -15.67 -18.53 15.57
C LYS A 247 -17.08 -18.34 16.15
N ALA A 248 -17.21 -18.11 17.46
CA ALA A 248 -18.51 -17.88 18.09
C ALA A 248 -19.18 -16.56 17.65
N LEU A 249 -18.41 -15.63 17.06
CA LEU A 249 -18.94 -14.41 16.44
C LEU A 249 -19.39 -14.63 14.99
N GLN A 250 -19.07 -15.77 14.39
CA GLN A 250 -19.52 -16.17 13.05
C GLN A 250 -20.81 -17.00 13.16
N PRO A 251 -21.73 -16.91 12.19
CA PRO A 251 -22.86 -17.82 12.08
C PRO A 251 -22.38 -19.28 12.08
N SER A 252 -23.00 -20.11 12.91
CA SER A 252 -22.60 -21.52 13.07
C SER A 252 -22.76 -22.36 11.80
N ASP A 253 -23.59 -21.90 10.87
CA ASP A 253 -23.91 -22.49 9.58
C ASP A 253 -23.17 -21.84 8.40
N MET A 254 -22.22 -20.92 8.66
CA MET A 254 -21.43 -20.26 7.62
C MET A 254 -20.81 -21.23 6.62
N SER A 255 -20.27 -22.37 7.08
CA SER A 255 -19.69 -23.37 6.18
C SER A 255 -20.75 -24.17 5.41
N LEU A 256 -21.97 -24.30 5.92
CA LEU A 256 -23.09 -24.92 5.21
C LEU A 256 -23.64 -24.00 4.12
N GLN A 257 -23.53 -22.69 4.30
CA GLN A 257 -23.95 -21.68 3.32
C GLN A 257 -22.85 -21.31 2.32
N ALA A 258 -21.60 -21.79 2.53
CA ALA A 258 -20.47 -21.46 1.67
C ALA A 258 -20.61 -21.99 0.24
N PHE A 259 -21.34 -23.07 0.05
CA PHE A 259 -21.53 -23.74 -1.24
C PHE A 259 -22.84 -24.53 -1.21
N ASP A 260 -23.48 -24.75 -2.36
CA ASP A 260 -24.64 -25.64 -2.43
C ASP A 260 -24.21 -27.12 -2.36
N TRP A 261 -23.89 -27.58 -1.15
CA TRP A 261 -23.45 -28.94 -0.88
C TRP A 261 -24.48 -30.01 -1.30
N LYS A 262 -25.77 -29.65 -1.44
CA LYS A 262 -26.82 -30.58 -1.89
C LYS A 262 -26.79 -30.83 -3.40
N SER A 263 -26.14 -29.94 -4.16
CA SER A 263 -25.96 -30.11 -5.60
C SER A 263 -24.99 -31.24 -5.96
N LEU A 264 -24.13 -31.65 -5.01
CA LEU A 264 -23.15 -32.72 -5.20
C LEU A 264 -23.82 -34.09 -5.29
N ALA A 265 -23.24 -34.96 -6.12
CA ALA A 265 -23.71 -36.33 -6.25
C ALA A 265 -23.41 -37.14 -4.96
N LYS A 266 -24.19 -38.19 -4.75
CA LYS A 266 -23.92 -39.14 -3.65
C LYS A 266 -22.55 -39.77 -3.83
N GLY A 267 -21.74 -39.74 -2.77
CA GLY A 267 -20.37 -40.24 -2.77
C GLY A 267 -19.33 -39.25 -3.27
N SER A 268 -19.72 -37.99 -3.56
CA SER A 268 -18.76 -36.94 -3.93
C SER A 268 -17.69 -36.73 -2.87
N VAL A 269 -16.48 -36.47 -3.34
CA VAL A 269 -15.26 -36.31 -2.54
C VAL A 269 -15.00 -34.83 -2.28
N VAL A 270 -14.99 -34.47 -1.01
CA VAL A 270 -14.63 -33.14 -0.51
C VAL A 270 -13.30 -33.24 0.23
N VAL A 271 -12.32 -32.44 -0.16
CA VAL A 271 -11.01 -32.37 0.51
C VAL A 271 -10.87 -30.99 1.15
N ASP A 272 -10.86 -30.95 2.48
CA ASP A 272 -10.65 -29.77 3.31
C ASP A 272 -9.15 -29.59 3.55
N VAL A 273 -8.53 -28.68 2.80
CA VAL A 273 -7.07 -28.50 2.69
C VAL A 273 -6.61 -27.47 3.71
N GLY A 274 -5.76 -27.87 4.65
CA GLY A 274 -5.43 -27.02 5.81
C GLY A 274 -6.60 -26.90 6.79
N GLY A 275 -7.45 -27.93 6.88
CA GLY A 275 -8.72 -27.86 7.61
C GLY A 275 -8.60 -27.71 9.14
N GLY A 276 -7.38 -27.68 9.70
CA GLY A 276 -7.13 -27.56 11.12
C GLY A 276 -7.76 -28.72 11.89
N LEU A 277 -8.62 -28.40 12.86
CA LEU A 277 -9.38 -29.41 13.60
C LEU A 277 -10.62 -29.94 12.83
N GLY A 278 -10.80 -29.57 11.56
CA GLY A 278 -11.95 -29.93 10.73
C GLY A 278 -13.24 -29.22 11.15
N THR A 279 -13.13 -28.03 11.72
CA THR A 279 -14.27 -27.34 12.35
C THR A 279 -15.30 -26.81 11.34
N ALA A 280 -14.91 -26.60 10.09
CA ALA A 280 -15.80 -26.27 8.97
C ALA A 280 -16.43 -27.53 8.37
N SER A 281 -15.64 -28.61 8.28
CA SER A 281 -16.06 -29.93 7.80
C SER A 281 -17.02 -30.66 8.73
N LEU A 282 -16.95 -30.44 10.05
CA LEU A 282 -17.82 -31.08 11.05
C LEU A 282 -19.32 -30.87 10.78
N PRO A 283 -19.83 -29.62 10.63
CA PRO A 283 -21.24 -29.40 10.29
C PRO A 283 -21.60 -29.92 8.89
N ILE A 284 -20.71 -29.77 7.89
CA ILE A 284 -20.93 -30.32 6.55
C ILE A 284 -21.11 -31.84 6.61
N ALA A 285 -20.26 -32.53 7.38
CA ALA A 285 -20.35 -33.97 7.57
C ALA A 285 -21.62 -34.42 8.28
N ARG A 286 -22.19 -33.59 9.18
CA ARG A 286 -23.44 -33.90 9.89
C ARG A 286 -24.66 -33.76 8.98
N GLU A 287 -24.74 -32.66 8.22
CA GLU A 287 -25.89 -32.36 7.35
C GLU A 287 -25.86 -33.12 6.02
N HIS A 288 -24.67 -33.52 5.55
CA HIS A 288 -24.48 -34.21 4.27
C HIS A 288 -23.82 -35.59 4.49
N PRO A 289 -24.59 -36.59 4.98
CA PRO A 289 -24.08 -37.94 5.27
C PRO A 289 -23.69 -38.73 4.00
N ASP A 290 -24.04 -38.22 2.81
CA ASP A 290 -23.72 -38.86 1.53
C ASP A 290 -22.35 -38.43 0.95
N LEU A 291 -21.67 -37.44 1.54
CA LEU A 291 -20.35 -36.97 1.09
C LEU A 291 -19.21 -37.74 1.75
N GLN A 292 -18.14 -37.98 1.00
CA GLN A 292 -16.85 -38.43 1.53
C GLN A 292 -15.96 -37.21 1.81
N ILE A 293 -15.48 -37.06 3.03
CA ILE A 293 -14.75 -35.86 3.46
C ILE A 293 -13.35 -36.24 3.94
N PHE A 294 -12.35 -35.58 3.40
CA PHE A 294 -10.94 -35.73 3.80
C PHE A 294 -10.47 -34.42 4.40
N VAL A 295 -10.17 -34.41 5.69
CA VAL A 295 -9.61 -33.22 6.37
C VAL A 295 -8.10 -33.38 6.44
N GLN A 296 -7.38 -32.44 5.84
CA GLN A 296 -5.93 -32.47 5.69
C GLN A 296 -5.26 -31.34 6.48
N ASP A 297 -4.26 -31.68 7.28
CA ASP A 297 -3.42 -30.72 8.00
C ASP A 297 -2.08 -31.35 8.40
N LEU A 298 -1.19 -30.61 9.06
CA LEU A 298 0.08 -31.12 9.56
C LEU A 298 -0.13 -32.22 10.63
N PRO A 299 0.82 -33.18 10.76
CA PRO A 299 0.66 -34.32 11.67
C PRO A 299 0.27 -33.99 13.13
N PRO A 300 0.86 -32.96 13.79
CA PRO A 300 0.48 -32.61 15.16
C PRO A 300 -0.97 -32.11 15.28
N VAL A 301 -1.48 -31.45 14.24
CA VAL A 301 -2.84 -30.91 14.21
C VAL A 301 -3.84 -32.04 14.02
N ILE A 302 -3.58 -32.96 13.08
CA ILE A 302 -4.43 -34.13 12.83
C ILE A 302 -4.59 -35.02 14.06
N LYS A 303 -3.55 -35.15 14.89
CA LYS A 303 -3.66 -35.85 16.18
C LYS A 303 -4.74 -35.22 17.07
N THR A 304 -4.71 -33.90 17.23
CA THR A 304 -5.68 -33.14 18.03
C THR A 304 -7.08 -33.16 17.39
N ALA A 305 -7.15 -33.08 16.06
CA ALA A 305 -8.40 -33.18 15.31
C ALA A 305 -9.08 -34.54 15.54
N THR A 306 -8.29 -35.62 15.58
CA THR A 306 -8.81 -36.99 15.82
C THR A 306 -9.51 -37.10 17.16
N GLU A 307 -8.91 -36.54 18.23
CA GLU A 307 -9.51 -36.52 19.56
C GLU A 307 -10.86 -35.76 19.57
N LEU A 308 -10.93 -34.62 18.87
CA LEU A 308 -12.17 -33.86 18.72
C LEU A 308 -13.24 -34.64 17.95
N TRP A 309 -12.91 -35.21 16.79
CA TRP A 309 -13.88 -35.90 15.94
C TRP A 309 -14.38 -37.21 16.55
N GLN A 310 -13.55 -37.93 17.32
CA GLN A 310 -13.98 -39.10 18.10
C GLN A 310 -15.05 -38.73 19.12
N LYS A 311 -14.98 -37.53 19.70
CA LYS A 311 -15.99 -37.03 20.64
C LYS A 311 -17.24 -36.51 19.93
N GLU A 312 -17.06 -35.77 18.84
CA GLU A 312 -18.12 -34.98 18.21
C GLU A 312 -18.90 -35.72 17.10
N ASN A 313 -18.27 -36.65 16.37
CA ASN A 313 -18.89 -37.41 15.30
C ASN A 313 -18.17 -38.77 15.03
N PRO A 314 -18.16 -39.70 16.01
CA PRO A 314 -17.42 -40.96 15.90
C PRO A 314 -17.90 -41.83 14.72
N ASN A 315 -19.21 -41.88 14.48
CA ASN A 315 -19.81 -42.68 13.40
C ASN A 315 -19.25 -42.33 12.02
N ALA A 316 -18.95 -41.06 11.77
CA ALA A 316 -18.40 -40.61 10.50
C ALA A 316 -16.95 -41.08 10.28
N LEU A 317 -16.16 -41.19 11.36
CA LEU A 317 -14.81 -41.76 11.31
C LEU A 317 -14.84 -43.28 11.17
N GLU A 318 -15.68 -43.96 11.96
CA GLU A 318 -15.78 -45.43 11.98
C GLU A 318 -16.27 -45.99 10.64
N SER A 319 -17.21 -45.31 9.99
CA SER A 319 -17.68 -45.67 8.65
C SER A 319 -16.63 -45.43 7.54
N GLY A 320 -15.52 -44.74 7.85
CA GLY A 320 -14.50 -44.36 6.88
C GLY A 320 -14.93 -43.26 5.90
N ARG A 321 -16.10 -42.66 6.13
CA ARG A 321 -16.65 -41.58 5.31
C ARG A 321 -15.92 -40.26 5.54
N VAL A 322 -15.51 -40.01 6.78
CA VAL A 322 -14.59 -38.92 7.12
C VAL A 322 -13.23 -39.50 7.43
N LYS A 323 -12.18 -38.95 6.80
CA LYS A 323 -10.79 -39.32 7.08
C LYS A 323 -9.99 -38.07 7.44
N LEU A 324 -9.18 -38.20 8.47
CA LEU A 324 -8.26 -37.15 8.91
C LEU A 324 -6.85 -37.56 8.48
N GLU A 325 -6.22 -36.76 7.63
CA GLU A 325 -4.99 -37.14 6.92
C GLU A 325 -3.89 -36.11 7.15
N ALA A 326 -2.70 -36.59 7.50
CA ALA A 326 -1.53 -35.73 7.58
C ALA A 326 -1.08 -35.34 6.17
N HIS A 327 -1.16 -34.05 5.83
CA HIS A 327 -0.72 -33.53 4.55
C HIS A 327 -0.18 -32.10 4.69
N ASP A 328 0.78 -31.78 3.83
CA ASP A 328 1.40 -30.47 3.71
C ASP A 328 1.01 -29.94 2.33
N PHE A 329 0.20 -28.89 2.30
CA PHE A 329 -0.37 -28.35 1.06
C PHE A 329 0.66 -27.70 0.12
N PHE A 330 1.91 -27.53 0.58
CA PHE A 330 3.03 -27.15 -0.30
C PHE A 330 3.59 -28.35 -1.07
N LYS A 331 3.05 -29.55 -0.87
CA LYS A 331 3.37 -30.76 -1.62
C LYS A 331 2.22 -31.11 -2.57
N PRO A 332 2.50 -31.92 -3.62
CA PRO A 332 1.45 -32.34 -4.55
C PRO A 332 0.27 -33.00 -3.84
N GLN A 333 -0.95 -32.54 -4.17
CA GLN A 333 -2.18 -33.04 -3.56
C GLN A 333 -2.40 -34.53 -3.91
N PRO A 334 -2.54 -35.43 -2.89
CA PRO A 334 -2.72 -36.87 -3.10
C PRO A 334 -4.09 -37.25 -3.70
N HIS A 335 -5.16 -36.54 -3.37
CA HIS A 335 -6.50 -36.83 -3.90
C HIS A 335 -6.69 -36.23 -5.29
N LYS A 336 -6.63 -37.07 -6.32
CA LYS A 336 -6.87 -36.68 -7.71
C LYS A 336 -8.36 -36.78 -8.04
N GLY A 337 -8.88 -35.79 -8.76
CA GLY A 337 -10.27 -35.75 -9.21
C GLY A 337 -11.28 -35.56 -8.09
N ALA A 338 -10.91 -34.89 -6.98
CA ALA A 338 -11.88 -34.51 -5.95
C ALA A 338 -12.99 -33.62 -6.56
N ASP A 339 -14.23 -33.78 -6.12
CA ASP A 339 -15.34 -32.94 -6.57
C ASP A 339 -15.22 -31.52 -6.01
N VAL A 340 -14.75 -31.40 -4.76
CA VAL A 340 -14.53 -30.12 -4.09
C VAL A 340 -13.19 -30.10 -3.36
N PHE A 341 -12.40 -29.05 -3.59
CA PHE A 341 -11.36 -28.61 -2.67
C PHE A 341 -11.89 -27.43 -1.84
N LEU A 342 -11.78 -27.51 -0.52
CA LEU A 342 -12.16 -26.45 0.41
C LEU A 342 -10.90 -25.85 1.04
N LEU A 343 -10.78 -24.53 0.96
CA LEU A 343 -9.78 -23.73 1.66
C LEU A 343 -10.53 -22.73 2.53
N LYS A 344 -10.32 -22.76 3.85
CA LYS A 344 -10.94 -21.78 4.76
C LYS A 344 -9.87 -21.11 5.58
N GLN A 345 -9.72 -19.79 5.42
CA GLN A 345 -8.73 -19.00 6.15
C GLN A 345 -7.34 -19.59 5.95
N ILE A 346 -6.99 -19.79 4.67
CA ILE A 346 -5.69 -20.34 4.26
C ILE A 346 -4.93 -19.30 3.45
N LEU A 347 -5.46 -18.83 2.32
CA LEU A 347 -4.67 -17.98 1.43
C LEU A 347 -4.34 -16.62 2.07
N HIS A 348 -5.11 -16.19 3.06
CA HIS A 348 -4.84 -14.98 3.83
C HIS A 348 -3.62 -15.06 4.76
N ASP A 349 -3.17 -16.26 5.15
CA ASP A 349 -1.98 -16.47 5.98
C ASP A 349 -0.68 -16.38 5.17
N TRP A 350 -0.79 -16.33 3.83
CA TRP A 350 0.33 -16.49 2.92
C TRP A 350 0.44 -15.35 1.90
N PRO A 351 1.67 -14.88 1.61
CA PRO A 351 1.92 -13.99 0.49
C PRO A 351 1.61 -14.71 -0.83
N ASP A 352 1.40 -13.94 -1.91
CA ASP A 352 1.07 -14.50 -3.23
C ASP A 352 2.06 -15.56 -3.71
N ALA A 353 3.35 -15.34 -3.51
CA ALA A 353 4.41 -16.29 -3.88
C ALA A 353 4.23 -17.66 -3.22
N SER A 354 3.65 -17.70 -2.03
CA SER A 354 3.32 -18.93 -1.30
C SER A 354 1.93 -19.48 -1.64
N CYS A 355 0.97 -18.63 -2.02
CA CYS A 355 -0.35 -19.08 -2.48
C CYS A 355 -0.30 -19.78 -3.84
N VAL A 356 0.57 -19.31 -4.75
CA VAL A 356 0.74 -19.89 -6.09
C VAL A 356 0.99 -21.41 -6.08
N PRO A 357 1.98 -21.96 -5.33
CA PRO A 357 2.19 -23.40 -5.29
C PRO A 357 1.01 -24.17 -4.68
N ILE A 358 0.34 -23.64 -3.65
CA ILE A 358 -0.85 -24.26 -3.04
C ILE A 358 -1.93 -24.45 -4.10
N LEU A 359 -2.35 -23.36 -4.74
CA LEU A 359 -3.40 -23.37 -5.76
C LEU A 359 -3.01 -24.19 -7.00
N SER A 360 -1.73 -24.19 -7.37
CA SER A 360 -1.21 -24.98 -8.49
C SER A 360 -1.29 -26.48 -8.22
N HIS A 361 -0.96 -26.94 -7.01
CA HIS A 361 -1.09 -28.35 -6.64
C HIS A 361 -2.55 -28.83 -6.61
N LEU A 362 -3.46 -27.97 -6.16
CA LEU A 362 -4.90 -28.25 -6.25
C LEU A 362 -5.35 -28.29 -7.72
N ARG A 363 -4.87 -27.36 -8.55
CA ARG A 363 -5.19 -27.34 -9.98
C ARG A 363 -4.73 -28.60 -10.71
N GLU A 364 -3.54 -29.08 -10.39
CA GLU A 364 -2.97 -30.32 -10.95
C GLU A 364 -3.74 -31.57 -10.51
N ALA A 365 -4.37 -31.53 -9.33
CA ALA A 365 -5.21 -32.61 -8.84
C ALA A 365 -6.67 -32.53 -9.32
N ALA A 366 -7.11 -31.35 -9.79
CA ALA A 366 -8.49 -31.10 -10.20
C ALA A 366 -8.87 -31.76 -11.53
N SER A 367 -10.08 -32.29 -11.58
CA SER A 367 -10.79 -32.63 -12.82
C SER A 367 -11.42 -31.36 -13.43
N PRO A 368 -11.88 -31.38 -14.70
CA PRO A 368 -12.58 -30.23 -15.30
C PRO A 368 -13.86 -29.80 -14.55
N THR A 369 -14.47 -30.71 -13.78
CA THR A 369 -15.71 -30.46 -13.02
C THR A 369 -15.46 -30.14 -11.55
N THR A 370 -14.21 -30.23 -11.09
CA THR A 370 -13.85 -29.93 -9.70
C THR A 370 -14.17 -28.47 -9.36
N LYS A 371 -14.68 -28.23 -8.16
CA LYS A 371 -14.87 -26.88 -7.61
C LYS A 371 -13.80 -26.59 -6.56
N LEU A 372 -13.25 -25.38 -6.59
CA LEU A 372 -12.43 -24.86 -5.52
C LEU A 372 -13.26 -23.84 -4.73
N ILE A 373 -13.50 -24.11 -3.46
CA ILE A 373 -14.25 -23.25 -2.55
C ILE A 373 -13.25 -22.58 -1.61
N ILE A 374 -13.16 -21.25 -1.67
CA ILE A 374 -12.28 -20.44 -0.84
C ILE A 374 -13.12 -19.60 0.11
N MET A 375 -12.97 -19.82 1.40
CA MET A 375 -13.61 -19.06 2.46
C MET A 375 -12.59 -18.13 3.13
N ASP A 376 -12.34 -16.98 2.51
CA ASP A 376 -11.41 -15.94 2.98
C ASP A 376 -12.13 -14.57 3.02
N ILE A 377 -11.41 -13.51 3.39
CA ILE A 377 -11.97 -12.15 3.43
C ILE A 377 -11.64 -11.44 2.13
N LEU A 378 -12.65 -10.86 1.49
CA LEU A 378 -12.48 -9.90 0.40
C LEU A 378 -12.58 -8.49 0.93
N ILE A 379 -11.49 -7.72 0.86
CA ILE A 379 -11.47 -6.33 1.30
C ILE A 379 -12.17 -5.44 0.25
N PRO A 380 -13.24 -4.71 0.59
CA PRO A 380 -13.82 -3.69 -0.28
C PRO A 380 -12.96 -2.41 -0.25
N PHE A 381 -13.06 -1.55 -1.27
CA PHE A 381 -12.45 -0.21 -1.19
C PHE A 381 -13.32 0.73 -0.34
N ALA A 382 -12.69 1.73 0.29
CA ALA A 382 -13.40 2.80 1.01
C ALA A 382 -14.19 3.74 0.08
N CYS A 383 -13.95 3.64 -1.23
CA CYS A 383 -14.62 4.36 -2.29
C CYS A 383 -15.34 3.39 -3.23
N HIS A 384 -16.21 3.94 -4.08
CA HIS A 384 -16.82 3.18 -5.16
C HIS A 384 -15.74 2.59 -6.08
N ASP A 385 -15.84 1.30 -6.37
CA ASP A 385 -14.91 0.58 -7.24
C ASP A 385 -15.60 0.15 -8.54
N PRO A 386 -15.35 0.84 -9.66
CA PRO A 386 -15.93 0.47 -10.95
C PRO A 386 -15.33 -0.83 -11.52
N GLY A 387 -14.20 -1.32 -10.98
CA GLY A 387 -13.52 -2.54 -11.43
C GLY A 387 -13.96 -3.82 -10.71
N ALA A 388 -14.83 -3.71 -9.69
CA ALA A 388 -15.28 -4.85 -8.90
C ALA A 388 -16.09 -5.89 -9.70
N ASP A 389 -16.63 -5.51 -10.87
CA ASP A 389 -17.38 -6.40 -11.76
C ASP A 389 -16.50 -7.33 -12.61
N LEU A 390 -15.19 -7.08 -12.62
CA LEU A 390 -14.17 -7.76 -13.42
C LEU A 390 -14.51 -7.87 -14.92
N GLY A 391 -15.43 -7.05 -15.42
CA GLY A 391 -15.99 -7.14 -16.78
C GLY A 391 -16.65 -8.49 -17.13
N ARG A 392 -17.00 -9.31 -16.13
CA ARG A 392 -17.47 -10.70 -16.32
C ARG A 392 -18.83 -11.00 -15.67
N GLU A 393 -19.47 -10.00 -15.06
CA GLU A 393 -20.78 -10.14 -14.39
C GLU A 393 -20.82 -11.30 -13.38
N ILE A 394 -19.72 -11.53 -12.65
CA ILE A 394 -19.63 -12.61 -11.67
C ILE A 394 -20.68 -12.40 -10.56
N PRO A 395 -21.58 -13.37 -10.30
CA PRO A 395 -22.59 -13.23 -9.26
C PRO A 395 -21.97 -12.98 -7.88
N GLY A 396 -22.42 -11.93 -7.21
CA GLY A 396 -21.96 -11.52 -5.89
C GLY A 396 -20.57 -10.88 -5.83
N ALA A 397 -19.89 -10.66 -6.96
CA ALA A 397 -18.59 -10.00 -7.00
C ALA A 397 -18.65 -8.57 -6.44
N ILE A 398 -19.63 -7.77 -6.87
CA ILE A 398 -19.83 -6.40 -6.41
C ILE A 398 -20.41 -6.42 -4.98
N PRO A 399 -19.72 -5.84 -3.97
CA PRO A 399 -20.26 -5.74 -2.62
C PRO A 399 -21.40 -4.73 -2.55
N LYS A 400 -22.27 -4.86 -1.54
CA LYS A 400 -23.27 -3.84 -1.23
C LYS A 400 -22.57 -2.59 -0.66
N GLU A 401 -22.70 -1.48 -1.36
CA GLU A 401 -22.12 -0.20 -0.92
C GLU A 401 -23.06 0.60 -0.01
N ALA A 402 -22.47 1.38 0.90
CA ALA A 402 -23.20 2.33 1.73
C ALA A 402 -23.78 3.48 0.88
N PRO A 403 -24.94 4.05 1.28
CA PRO A 403 -25.53 5.17 0.56
C PRO A 403 -24.65 6.44 0.66
N PRO A 404 -24.55 7.25 -0.41
CA PRO A 404 -23.84 8.52 -0.36
C PRO A 404 -24.49 9.48 0.65
N PRO A 405 -23.70 10.37 1.31
CA PRO A 405 -22.29 10.66 1.09
C PRO A 405 -21.32 9.84 1.96
N LEU A 406 -21.74 8.65 2.43
CA LEU A 406 -20.87 7.79 3.23
C LEU A 406 -19.72 7.18 2.40
N LEU A 407 -18.66 6.73 3.09
CA LEU A 407 -17.67 5.85 2.48
C LEU A 407 -18.37 4.56 2.02
N ALA A 408 -18.04 4.07 0.81
CA ALA A 408 -18.73 2.96 0.18
C ALA A 408 -18.68 1.66 1.01
N ASN A 409 -17.62 1.49 1.80
CA ASN A 409 -17.41 0.36 2.71
C ASN A 409 -18.00 0.57 4.13
N TYR A 410 -18.86 1.57 4.37
CA TYR A 410 -19.36 1.93 5.71
C TYR A 410 -18.29 2.46 6.70
N GLY A 411 -17.06 2.71 6.24
CA GLY A 411 -15.97 3.23 7.06
C GLY A 411 -15.66 2.36 8.28
N ALA A 412 -15.42 2.99 9.43
CA ALA A 412 -15.01 2.31 10.66
C ALA A 412 -16.08 1.37 11.25
N VAL A 413 -17.33 1.37 10.75
CA VAL A 413 -18.33 0.36 11.13
C VAL A 413 -17.99 -1.01 10.54
N SER A 414 -17.33 -1.05 9.38
CA SER A 414 -16.90 -2.29 8.70
C SER A 414 -15.38 -2.47 8.73
N GLU A 415 -14.71 -1.99 9.79
CA GLU A 415 -13.25 -2.01 9.91
C GLU A 415 -12.66 -3.42 10.10
N LEU A 416 -13.49 -4.39 10.47
CA LEU A 416 -13.05 -5.72 10.87
C LEU A 416 -12.22 -6.45 9.78
N ALA A 417 -12.58 -6.29 8.51
CA ALA A 417 -11.79 -6.84 7.39
C ALA A 417 -10.39 -6.22 7.29
N TYR A 418 -10.28 -4.90 7.47
CA TYR A 418 -9.00 -4.20 7.48
C TYR A 418 -8.16 -4.55 8.72
N ASN A 419 -8.80 -4.77 9.86
CA ASN A 419 -8.11 -5.24 11.06
C ASN A 419 -7.57 -6.66 10.87
N ALA A 420 -8.29 -7.54 10.17
CA ALA A 420 -7.82 -8.87 9.82
C ALA A 420 -6.61 -8.79 8.87
N ASP A 421 -6.68 -7.96 7.83
CA ASP A 421 -5.56 -7.69 6.91
C ASP A 421 -4.29 -7.24 7.64
N MET A 422 -4.42 -6.19 8.46
CA MET A 422 -3.29 -5.70 9.25
C MET A 422 -2.77 -6.76 10.23
N THR A 423 -3.63 -7.66 10.72
CA THR A 423 -3.24 -8.79 11.58
C THR A 423 -2.42 -9.82 10.80
N MET A 424 -2.85 -10.20 9.59
CA MET A 424 -2.09 -11.10 8.71
C MET A 424 -0.74 -10.49 8.34
N PHE A 425 -0.70 -9.19 8.08
CA PHE A 425 0.54 -8.48 7.82
C PHE A 425 1.51 -8.54 9.02
N ILE A 426 1.07 -8.15 10.23
CA ILE A 426 1.99 -8.08 11.39
C ILE A 426 2.50 -9.44 11.86
N PHE A 427 1.73 -10.51 11.68
CA PHE A 427 2.12 -11.86 12.13
C PHE A 427 2.85 -12.64 11.04
N ALA A 428 2.34 -12.59 9.81
CA ALA A 428 2.75 -13.50 8.74
C ALA A 428 3.30 -12.78 7.49
N ASN A 429 3.39 -11.45 7.47
CA ASN A 429 3.73 -10.68 6.26
C ASN A 429 2.82 -11.07 5.07
N ALA A 430 1.57 -11.37 5.38
CA ALA A 430 0.54 -11.78 4.45
C ALA A 430 -0.55 -10.70 4.38
N GLN A 431 -1.63 -10.99 3.67
CA GLN A 431 -2.68 -9.99 3.37
C GLN A 431 -4.04 -10.66 3.15
N GLU A 432 -5.09 -9.93 3.50
CA GLU A 432 -6.41 -10.16 2.90
C GLU A 432 -6.41 -9.50 1.50
N ARG A 433 -7.24 -9.99 0.57
CA ARG A 433 -7.17 -9.55 -0.84
C ARG A 433 -8.43 -8.82 -1.27
N THR A 434 -8.28 -7.87 -2.18
CA THR A 434 -9.42 -7.37 -2.95
C THR A 434 -9.91 -8.44 -3.94
N ILE A 435 -11.11 -8.24 -4.49
CA ILE A 435 -11.64 -9.19 -5.49
C ILE A 435 -10.78 -9.26 -6.76
N VAL A 436 -10.17 -8.14 -7.16
CA VAL A 436 -9.29 -8.05 -8.33
C VAL A 436 -8.00 -8.84 -8.08
N GLU A 437 -7.38 -8.68 -6.91
CA GLU A 437 -6.17 -9.42 -6.53
C GLU A 437 -6.44 -10.92 -6.38
N MET A 438 -7.57 -11.29 -5.79
CA MET A 438 -7.97 -12.70 -5.69
C MET A 438 -8.19 -13.34 -7.07
N ASP A 439 -8.86 -12.65 -8.00
CA ASP A 439 -9.04 -13.15 -9.36
C ASP A 439 -7.72 -13.29 -10.11
N ASP A 440 -6.81 -12.32 -9.99
CA ASP A 440 -5.46 -12.43 -10.57
C ASP A 440 -4.71 -13.67 -10.06
N LEU A 441 -4.71 -13.87 -8.73
CA LEU A 441 -4.07 -15.01 -8.10
C LEU A 441 -4.65 -16.35 -8.58
N LEU A 442 -5.98 -16.45 -8.71
CA LEU A 442 -6.65 -17.64 -9.26
C LEU A 442 -6.27 -17.87 -10.72
N ARG A 443 -6.31 -16.84 -11.55
CA ARG A 443 -5.99 -16.94 -13.00
C ARG A 443 -4.56 -17.39 -13.24
N ARG A 444 -3.60 -16.85 -12.49
CA ARG A 444 -2.18 -17.24 -12.57
C ARG A 444 -1.94 -18.71 -12.25
N THR A 445 -2.86 -19.36 -11.55
CA THR A 445 -2.76 -20.74 -11.10
C THR A 445 -3.71 -21.70 -11.84
N GLY A 446 -4.36 -21.21 -12.92
CA GLY A 446 -5.22 -22.00 -13.78
C GLY A 446 -6.64 -22.21 -13.26
N TRP A 447 -7.07 -21.37 -12.32
CA TRP A 447 -8.43 -21.27 -11.81
C TRP A 447 -9.10 -20.00 -12.34
N GLU A 448 -10.43 -19.99 -12.36
CA GLU A 448 -11.22 -18.81 -12.70
C GLU A 448 -12.33 -18.65 -11.66
N LEU A 449 -12.44 -17.43 -11.10
CA LEU A 449 -13.53 -17.10 -10.18
C LEU A 449 -14.86 -17.14 -10.94
N ALA A 450 -15.82 -17.92 -10.41
CA ALA A 450 -17.12 -18.15 -11.00
C ALA A 450 -18.26 -17.49 -10.21
N VAL A 451 -18.21 -17.53 -8.87
CA VAL A 451 -19.26 -16.98 -7.98
C VAL A 451 -18.63 -16.49 -6.68
N VAL A 452 -19.18 -15.42 -6.11
CA VAL A 452 -18.90 -14.98 -4.73
C VAL A 452 -20.19 -15.05 -3.92
N HIS A 453 -20.26 -15.98 -2.98
CA HIS A 453 -21.35 -16.10 -2.03
C HIS A 453 -21.12 -15.12 -0.87
N ARG A 454 -21.98 -14.11 -0.77
CA ARG A 454 -22.01 -13.17 0.35
C ARG A 454 -23.14 -13.55 1.29
N LEU A 455 -22.80 -13.85 2.54
CA LEU A 455 -23.79 -14.14 3.58
C LEU A 455 -24.53 -12.86 3.94
N GLU A 456 -25.87 -12.90 4.02
CA GLU A 456 -26.69 -11.74 4.38
C GLU A 456 -26.58 -11.43 5.89
N GLY A 457 -26.64 -10.13 6.24
CA GLY A 457 -26.61 -9.66 7.63
C GLY A 457 -25.23 -9.24 8.14
N ALA A 458 -25.14 -8.89 9.43
CA ALA A 458 -23.92 -8.37 10.09
C ALA A 458 -22.71 -9.33 10.11
N SER A 459 -22.81 -10.51 9.48
CA SER A 459 -21.83 -11.59 9.51
C SER A 459 -20.97 -11.71 8.23
N ALA A 460 -20.85 -10.66 7.44
CA ALA A 460 -20.02 -10.62 6.23
C ALA A 460 -18.49 -10.61 6.54
N PHE A 461 -18.06 -11.29 7.61
CA PHE A 461 -16.65 -11.37 7.99
C PHE A 461 -15.81 -12.12 6.96
N SER A 462 -16.35 -13.20 6.37
CA SER A 462 -15.71 -13.98 5.32
C SER A 462 -16.72 -14.24 4.20
N GLN A 463 -16.24 -14.23 2.97
CA GLN A 463 -16.99 -14.58 1.77
C GLN A 463 -16.59 -15.98 1.33
N SER A 464 -17.50 -16.70 0.70
CA SER A 464 -17.15 -17.94 0.01
C SER A 464 -17.04 -17.67 -1.49
N MET A 465 -15.94 -18.07 -2.09
CA MET A 465 -15.64 -17.89 -3.50
C MET A 465 -15.59 -19.26 -4.16
N GLU A 466 -16.41 -19.46 -5.18
CA GLU A 466 -16.36 -20.64 -6.04
C GLU A 466 -15.47 -20.34 -7.25
N ALA A 467 -14.38 -21.09 -7.38
CA ALA A 467 -13.50 -21.05 -8.53
C ALA A 467 -13.55 -22.39 -9.29
N ILE A 468 -13.44 -22.30 -10.62
CA ILE A 468 -13.47 -23.44 -11.53
C ILE A 468 -12.14 -23.58 -12.28
N PRO A 469 -11.73 -24.78 -12.68
CA PRO A 469 -10.51 -24.98 -13.44
C PRO A 469 -10.65 -24.43 -14.86
N VAL A 470 -9.69 -23.62 -15.31
CA VAL A 470 -9.62 -23.17 -16.70
C VAL A 470 -9.09 -24.31 -17.56
N GLU A 471 -9.71 -24.58 -18.72
CA GLU A 471 -9.20 -25.58 -19.66
C GLU A 471 -7.75 -25.23 -20.06
N ARG A 472 -6.81 -26.12 -19.73
CA ARG A 472 -5.45 -26.01 -20.27
C ARG A 472 -5.57 -26.27 -21.77
N PHE A 473 -5.38 -25.24 -22.60
CA PHE A 473 -4.93 -25.49 -23.96
C PHE A 473 -3.58 -26.21 -23.86
N GLU A 474 -3.56 -27.52 -24.09
CA GLU A 474 -2.33 -28.29 -24.23
C GLU A 474 -1.60 -27.83 -25.48
N VAL A 475 -0.80 -26.76 -25.34
CA VAL A 475 0.38 -26.61 -26.19
C VAL A 475 1.43 -27.53 -25.57
N SER A 476 1.68 -28.67 -26.23
CA SER A 476 2.74 -29.61 -25.86
C SER A 476 4.11 -28.91 -25.90
N LEU A 477 4.52 -28.33 -24.78
CA LEU A 477 5.89 -27.89 -24.53
C LEU A 477 6.61 -29.05 -23.86
N LYS A 478 7.42 -29.77 -24.64
CA LYS A 478 8.45 -30.65 -24.06
C LYS A 478 9.34 -29.80 -23.15
N SER A 479 9.41 -30.22 -21.89
CA SER A 479 10.17 -29.65 -20.79
C SER A 479 11.57 -29.14 -21.18
N GLY A 480 11.74 -27.82 -21.14
CA GLY A 480 13.03 -27.14 -20.97
C GLY A 480 13.05 -26.42 -19.60
N PRO A 481 14.22 -26.18 -18.99
CA PRO A 481 14.31 -25.65 -17.63
C PRO A 481 13.78 -24.20 -17.54
N PRO A 482 13.25 -23.78 -16.39
CA PRO A 482 12.52 -22.52 -16.24
C PRO A 482 13.46 -21.31 -16.17
N GLY A 483 13.00 -20.20 -16.75
CA GLY A 483 13.63 -18.87 -16.64
C GLY A 483 14.21 -18.37 -17.96
N ARG A 484 13.37 -17.87 -18.89
CA ARG A 484 13.85 -17.24 -20.14
C ARG A 484 12.92 -16.18 -20.75
N GLU A 485 12.07 -15.48 -20.00
CA GLU A 485 11.40 -14.30 -20.58
C GLU A 485 12.24 -13.03 -20.44
N GLU A 486 12.94 -12.85 -19.31
CA GLU A 486 13.91 -11.74 -19.14
C GLU A 486 15.21 -11.98 -19.92
N THR A 487 15.61 -13.23 -20.12
CA THR A 487 16.83 -13.57 -20.86
C THR A 487 16.67 -13.37 -22.38
N VAL A 488 15.46 -13.44 -22.93
CA VAL A 488 15.22 -13.18 -24.37
C VAL A 488 15.26 -11.68 -24.67
N MET A 489 14.74 -10.83 -23.78
CA MET A 489 14.91 -9.38 -23.88
C MET A 489 16.37 -8.95 -23.70
N ILE A 490 17.09 -9.54 -22.74
CA ILE A 490 18.51 -9.24 -22.51
C ILE A 490 19.39 -9.82 -23.64
N LEU A 491 19.09 -11.00 -24.20
CA LEU A 491 19.83 -11.56 -25.34
C LEU A 491 19.53 -10.85 -26.67
N MET A 492 18.32 -10.31 -26.86
CA MET A 492 18.01 -9.40 -27.96
C MET A 492 18.78 -8.08 -27.81
N MET A 493 18.81 -7.49 -26.62
CA MET A 493 19.58 -6.28 -26.34
C MET A 493 21.10 -6.52 -26.49
N VAL A 494 21.62 -7.67 -26.07
CA VAL A 494 23.04 -8.02 -26.17
C VAL A 494 23.46 -8.37 -27.60
N SER A 495 22.60 -9.02 -28.40
CA SER A 495 22.86 -9.27 -29.84
C SER A 495 22.85 -7.99 -30.67
N ILE A 496 22.08 -6.98 -30.27
CA ILE A 496 22.09 -5.64 -30.88
C ILE A 496 23.32 -4.82 -30.44
N THR A 497 23.91 -5.13 -29.27
CA THR A 497 25.03 -4.36 -28.69
C THR A 497 26.42 -4.85 -29.13
N TYR A 498 26.59 -6.13 -29.49
CA TYR A 498 27.90 -6.67 -29.92
C TYR A 498 27.77 -7.48 -31.22
N GLY A 499 27.95 -6.82 -32.37
CA GLY A 499 27.84 -7.43 -33.70
C GLY A 499 28.83 -8.57 -34.00
N LYS A 500 28.53 -9.79 -33.55
CA LYS A 500 29.13 -11.04 -34.06
C LYS A 500 28.05 -11.97 -34.59
N LEU A 501 28.15 -12.30 -35.88
CA LEU A 501 27.37 -13.34 -36.55
C LEU A 501 27.55 -14.70 -35.82
N LEU A 502 26.45 -15.36 -35.48
CA LEU A 502 26.41 -16.80 -35.25
C LEU A 502 25.94 -17.50 -36.55
N PRO A 503 26.46 -18.71 -36.87
CA PRO A 503 26.20 -19.41 -38.13
C PRO A 503 24.78 -20.03 -38.17
N PRO A 504 24.27 -20.36 -39.38
CA PRO A 504 22.87 -20.71 -39.57
C PRO A 504 22.58 -22.13 -39.08
N ILE A 505 21.62 -22.28 -38.16
CA ILE A 505 20.95 -23.57 -37.94
C ILE A 505 19.51 -23.40 -38.42
N ALA A 506 19.12 -24.30 -39.31
CA ALA A 506 17.99 -24.24 -40.21
C ALA A 506 16.62 -24.06 -39.53
N VAL A 507 15.87 -23.06 -40.00
CA VAL A 507 14.40 -23.03 -39.92
C VAL A 507 13.89 -22.91 -41.34
N ASP A 508 13.93 -24.03 -42.06
CA ASP A 508 13.18 -24.19 -43.30
C ASP A 508 11.75 -24.64 -42.94
N ARG A 509 10.78 -23.97 -43.58
CA ARG A 509 9.30 -24.17 -43.54
C ARG A 509 8.52 -23.24 -42.61
N MET A 510 8.46 -21.96 -42.99
CA MET A 510 7.21 -21.21 -42.94
C MET A 510 7.06 -20.46 -44.27
N VAL A 511 6.15 -20.96 -45.11
CA VAL A 511 5.78 -20.36 -46.39
C VAL A 511 4.98 -19.09 -46.08
N TRP A 512 5.58 -17.92 -46.34
CA TRP A 512 4.86 -16.66 -46.43
C TRP A 512 4.45 -16.44 -47.88
N VAL A 513 3.14 -16.46 -48.12
CA VAL A 513 2.54 -15.97 -49.37
C VAL A 513 2.78 -14.47 -49.43
N ASN A 514 3.55 -14.03 -50.43
CA ASN A 514 3.68 -12.63 -50.79
C ASN A 514 2.40 -12.20 -51.54
N PRO A 515 1.90 -10.97 -51.33
CA PRO A 515 2.02 -10.06 -52.46
C PRO A 515 2.45 -8.65 -52.07
N VAL A 516 3.23 -8.11 -52.99
CA VAL A 516 3.72 -6.74 -53.11
C VAL A 516 2.58 -5.72 -52.96
N SER A 517 2.71 -4.81 -51.99
CA SER A 517 2.01 -3.52 -51.94
C SER A 517 3.01 -2.47 -51.48
N MET A 518 3.34 -1.52 -52.36
CA MET A 518 4.24 -0.41 -52.07
C MET A 518 3.69 0.40 -50.88
N LYS A 519 4.42 0.41 -49.76
CA LYS A 519 4.08 1.24 -48.59
C LYS A 519 4.22 2.72 -48.96
N GLY A 520 3.18 3.51 -48.72
CA GLY A 520 3.16 4.94 -49.04
C GLY A 520 4.16 5.75 -48.20
N PRO A 521 4.56 6.98 -48.64
CA PRO A 521 5.48 7.87 -47.92
C PRO A 521 5.06 8.16 -46.47
N ALA A 522 3.75 8.12 -46.19
CA ALA A 522 3.19 8.27 -44.86
C ALA A 522 3.62 7.15 -43.90
N GLU A 523 3.63 5.90 -44.33
CA GLU A 523 3.96 4.75 -43.46
C GLU A 523 5.47 4.66 -43.19
N PHE A 524 6.30 5.09 -44.14
CA PHE A 524 7.76 5.00 -44.07
C PHE A 524 8.41 6.10 -43.22
N THR A 525 7.85 7.31 -43.22
CA THR A 525 8.44 8.46 -42.51
C THR A 525 7.58 8.91 -41.32
N HIS A 526 6.26 8.97 -41.48
CA HIS A 526 5.38 9.54 -40.45
C HIS A 526 5.07 8.58 -39.31
N GLY A 527 5.08 7.25 -39.55
CA GLY A 527 4.94 6.24 -38.49
C GLY A 527 6.06 6.32 -37.45
N TRP A 528 7.31 6.46 -37.90
CA TRP A 528 8.46 6.61 -37.00
C TRP A 528 8.50 7.98 -36.31
N ILE A 529 8.07 9.06 -36.99
CA ILE A 529 7.87 10.39 -36.38
C ILE A 529 6.81 10.33 -35.29
N PHE A 530 5.70 9.61 -35.49
CA PHE A 530 4.62 9.48 -34.52
C PHE A 530 5.07 8.78 -33.24
N ILE A 531 5.83 7.69 -33.35
CA ILE A 531 6.38 7.00 -32.18
C ILE A 531 7.40 7.89 -31.44
N GLY A 532 8.25 8.61 -32.18
CA GLY A 532 9.15 9.62 -31.62
C GLY A 532 8.39 10.73 -30.86
N CYS A 533 7.27 11.20 -31.40
CA CYS A 533 6.38 12.16 -30.77
C CYS A 533 5.71 11.62 -29.50
N ALA A 534 5.25 10.36 -29.49
CA ALA A 534 4.66 9.73 -28.31
C ALA A 534 5.66 9.61 -27.15
N LEU A 535 6.89 9.19 -27.44
CA LEU A 535 7.99 9.19 -26.47
C LEU A 535 8.33 10.61 -26.00
N ASN A 536 8.29 11.59 -26.90
CA ASN A 536 8.52 12.99 -26.57
C ASN A 536 7.40 13.60 -25.71
N ILE A 537 6.14 13.15 -25.83
CA ILE A 537 5.02 13.56 -24.97
C ILE A 537 5.20 13.00 -23.56
N LEU A 538 5.62 11.74 -23.42
CA LEU A 538 5.96 11.13 -22.13
C LEU A 538 7.12 11.87 -21.46
N LEU A 539 8.20 12.14 -22.21
CA LEU A 539 9.34 12.90 -21.71
C LEU A 539 9.00 14.36 -21.41
N LEU A 540 8.07 14.97 -22.17
CA LEU A 540 7.52 16.30 -21.91
C LEU A 540 6.67 16.33 -20.64
N GLY A 541 5.93 15.26 -20.31
CA GLY A 541 5.24 15.15 -19.02
C GLY A 541 6.22 15.19 -17.85
N VAL A 542 7.37 14.51 -17.99
CA VAL A 542 8.47 14.58 -17.01
C VAL A 542 9.11 15.97 -17.01
N THR A 543 9.35 16.58 -18.17
CA THR A 543 9.85 17.95 -18.27
C THR A 543 8.88 18.95 -17.67
N PHE A 544 7.56 18.81 -17.83
CA PHE A 544 6.54 19.64 -17.18
C PHE A 544 6.55 19.42 -15.68
N GLY A 545 6.74 18.21 -15.17
CA GLY A 545 6.90 17.97 -13.74
C GLY A 545 8.15 18.65 -13.16
N GLN A 546 9.28 18.59 -13.89
CA GLN A 546 10.53 19.23 -13.48
C GLN A 546 10.54 20.75 -13.69
N ALA A 547 9.91 21.22 -14.76
CA ALA A 547 9.70 22.63 -15.06
C ALA A 547 8.64 23.22 -14.16
N TYR A 548 7.62 22.49 -13.70
CA TYR A 548 6.65 22.93 -12.69
C TYR A 548 7.33 23.10 -11.33
N LYS A 549 8.19 22.15 -10.93
CA LYS A 549 9.04 22.32 -9.74
C LYS A 549 9.95 23.56 -9.84
N TYR A 550 10.51 23.82 -11.01
CA TYR A 550 11.32 25.01 -11.27
C TYR A 550 10.50 26.32 -11.40
N TYR A 551 9.30 26.24 -11.98
CA TYR A 551 8.35 27.34 -12.24
C TYR A 551 7.66 27.81 -10.96
N ALA A 552 7.44 26.89 -10.01
CA ALA A 552 7.04 27.22 -8.65
C ALA A 552 8.09 28.11 -7.93
N GLU A 553 9.33 28.16 -8.43
CA GLU A 553 10.38 29.07 -7.93
C GLU A 553 10.70 30.26 -8.86
N TYR A 554 10.57 30.19 -10.20
CA TYR A 554 10.88 31.31 -11.12
C TYR A 554 9.99 31.34 -12.40
N LYS A 555 9.44 32.52 -12.78
CA LYS A 555 8.39 32.70 -13.80
C LYS A 555 8.89 32.78 -15.28
N GLY A 556 8.22 32.05 -16.19
CA GLY A 556 8.20 32.20 -17.68
C GLY A 556 8.91 31.06 -18.45
N VAL A 557 8.54 30.53 -19.63
CA VAL A 557 7.61 30.82 -20.77
C VAL A 557 7.26 29.47 -21.47
N SER A 558 6.13 29.40 -22.21
CA SER A 558 5.57 28.22 -22.92
C SER A 558 6.01 28.04 -24.38
N LEU A 559 6.10 26.80 -24.88
CA LEU A 559 6.29 26.46 -26.31
C LEU A 559 5.29 25.38 -26.77
N PHE A 560 4.24 25.76 -27.50
CA PHE A 560 3.31 24.84 -28.18
C PHE A 560 2.92 25.45 -29.54
N ALA A 561 3.78 25.27 -30.55
CA ALA A 561 3.51 25.70 -31.93
C ALA A 561 3.73 24.59 -32.97
N LEU A 562 4.36 23.47 -32.59
CA LEU A 562 4.86 22.48 -33.54
C LEU A 562 3.80 21.51 -34.08
N LEU A 563 2.67 21.31 -33.38
CA LEU A 563 1.65 20.33 -33.77
C LEU A 563 0.49 20.92 -34.60
N TYR A 564 0.32 22.25 -34.60
CA TYR A 564 -0.87 22.86 -35.19
C TYR A 564 -0.78 22.96 -36.72
N HIS A 565 0.41 23.16 -37.30
CA HIS A 565 0.51 23.37 -38.73
C HIS A 565 0.32 22.07 -39.54
N ASP A 566 1.10 21.02 -39.25
CA ASP A 566 1.15 19.83 -40.11
C ASP A 566 -0.01 18.84 -39.87
N LEU A 567 -0.57 18.79 -38.66
CA LEU A 567 -1.69 17.90 -38.32
C LEU A 567 -3.06 18.57 -38.33
N VAL A 568 -3.14 19.90 -38.27
CA VAL A 568 -4.42 20.63 -38.17
C VAL A 568 -4.63 21.61 -39.33
N ILE A 569 -3.64 22.43 -39.70
CA ILE A 569 -3.77 23.39 -40.81
C ILE A 569 -3.63 22.69 -42.17
N SER A 570 -2.62 21.85 -42.36
CA SER A 570 -2.29 21.20 -43.65
C SER A 570 -2.77 19.76 -43.76
N PHE A 571 -3.77 19.37 -42.96
CA PHE A 571 -4.28 18.00 -42.92
C PHE A 571 -4.88 17.59 -44.27
N GLY A 572 -4.24 16.65 -44.96
CA GLY A 572 -4.69 16.11 -46.25
C GLY A 572 -4.10 16.75 -47.51
N ASP A 573 -3.12 17.66 -47.38
CA ASP A 573 -2.41 18.27 -48.52
C ASP A 573 -1.15 17.45 -48.92
N GLU A 574 -1.19 16.77 -50.06
CA GLU A 574 -0.10 15.93 -50.58
C GLU A 574 1.18 16.72 -50.93
N GLU A 575 1.06 18.01 -51.29
CA GLU A 575 2.21 18.85 -51.65
C GLU A 575 2.95 19.35 -50.39
N ALA A 576 2.22 19.58 -49.29
CA ALA A 576 2.79 19.93 -47.99
C ALA A 576 3.55 18.76 -47.33
N LEU A 577 3.16 17.51 -47.62
CA LEU A 577 3.76 16.28 -47.07
C LEU A 577 5.08 15.87 -47.74
N THR A 578 5.45 16.49 -48.86
CA THR A 578 6.61 16.11 -49.69
C THR A 578 7.78 17.11 -49.63
N LYS A 579 7.59 18.30 -49.02
CA LYS A 579 8.62 19.36 -48.87
C LYS A 579 8.96 19.58 -47.39
N GLY A 580 10.25 19.70 -47.06
CA GLY A 580 10.69 20.05 -45.69
C GLY A 580 10.27 21.47 -45.30
N ASN A 581 9.78 21.68 -44.07
CA ASN A 581 9.40 23.01 -43.56
C ASN A 581 10.44 23.55 -42.55
N TRP A 582 10.36 24.85 -42.25
CA TRP A 582 11.23 25.50 -41.26
C TRP A 582 11.08 24.93 -39.84
N MET A 583 10.00 24.18 -39.58
CA MET A 583 9.69 23.56 -38.29
C MET A 583 10.47 22.25 -38.07
N VAL A 584 10.80 21.49 -39.12
CA VAL A 584 11.73 20.35 -39.03
C VAL A 584 13.15 20.83 -38.75
N GLY A 585 13.58 21.89 -39.42
CA GLY A 585 14.84 22.58 -39.11
C GLY A 585 14.87 23.14 -37.68
N ALA A 586 13.70 23.53 -37.14
CA ALA A 586 13.57 24.05 -35.78
C ALA A 586 14.03 23.06 -34.69
N GLY A 587 13.82 21.75 -34.89
CA GLY A 587 14.27 20.71 -33.97
C GLY A 587 15.79 20.53 -33.95
N ALA A 588 16.44 20.66 -35.11
CA ALA A 588 17.89 20.48 -35.22
C ALA A 588 18.68 21.60 -34.53
N TRP A 589 18.34 22.88 -34.76
CA TRP A 589 19.07 23.99 -34.13
C TRP A 589 18.84 24.06 -32.62
N THR A 590 17.61 23.79 -32.14
CA THR A 590 17.31 23.80 -30.70
C THR A 590 18.10 22.74 -29.95
N THR A 591 18.20 21.53 -30.52
CA THR A 591 18.99 20.43 -29.94
C THR A 591 20.47 20.80 -29.89
N ALA A 592 21.04 21.31 -30.98
CA ALA A 592 22.45 21.65 -31.08
C ALA A 592 22.86 22.81 -30.14
N VAL A 593 21.99 23.81 -29.97
CA VAL A 593 22.22 24.93 -29.04
C VAL A 593 22.12 24.48 -27.58
N ILE A 594 21.16 23.62 -27.24
CA ILE A 594 21.03 23.09 -25.87
C ILE A 594 22.21 22.19 -25.53
N ALA A 595 22.58 21.26 -26.41
CA ALA A 595 23.68 20.32 -26.20
C ALA A 595 25.02 21.06 -26.02
N SER A 596 25.32 22.04 -26.86
CA SER A 596 26.55 22.84 -26.73
C SER A 596 26.60 23.63 -25.42
N ALA A 597 25.49 24.25 -24.99
CA ALA A 597 25.42 24.92 -23.70
C ALA A 597 25.67 23.97 -22.52
N VAL A 598 25.07 22.77 -22.55
CA VAL A 598 25.27 21.73 -21.53
C VAL A 598 26.73 21.26 -21.49
N GLN A 599 27.31 20.94 -22.65
CA GLN A 599 28.70 20.49 -22.77
C GLN A 599 29.69 21.56 -22.28
N SER A 600 29.44 22.85 -22.55
CA SER A 600 30.24 23.95 -22.03
C SER A 600 30.19 24.05 -20.50
N VAL A 601 29.03 23.81 -19.88
CA VAL A 601 28.90 23.77 -18.40
C VAL A 601 29.69 22.60 -17.81
N PHE A 602 29.63 21.42 -18.43
CA PHE A 602 30.41 20.27 -17.97
C PHE A 602 31.91 20.43 -18.19
N ALA A 603 32.34 21.03 -19.30
CA ALA A 603 33.74 21.40 -19.54
C ALA A 603 34.25 22.34 -18.44
N TRP A 604 33.49 23.39 -18.10
CA TRP A 604 33.82 24.28 -17.00
C TRP A 604 33.89 23.54 -15.65
N ARG A 605 32.95 22.63 -15.38
CA ARG A 605 32.95 21.80 -14.16
C ARG A 605 34.18 20.91 -14.08
N ILE A 606 34.61 20.29 -15.18
CA ILE A 606 35.85 19.52 -15.28
C ILE A 606 37.06 20.40 -14.98
N TYR A 607 37.10 21.63 -15.48
CA TYR A 607 38.17 22.57 -15.14
C TYR A 607 38.19 22.94 -13.65
N VAL A 608 37.02 23.20 -13.05
CA VAL A 608 36.94 23.52 -11.62
C VAL A 608 37.48 22.37 -10.77
N LEU A 609 37.18 21.12 -11.14
CA LEU A 609 37.58 19.91 -10.42
C LEU A 609 39.03 19.51 -10.66
N THR A 610 39.46 19.46 -11.93
CA THR A 610 40.80 18.98 -12.30
C THR A 610 41.87 20.06 -12.28
N LYS A 611 41.46 21.35 -12.31
CA LYS A 611 42.31 22.53 -12.55
C LYS A 611 43.13 22.47 -13.84
N LYS A 612 42.81 21.56 -14.76
CA LYS A 612 43.52 21.37 -16.04
C LYS A 612 42.69 21.94 -17.19
N TRP A 613 43.19 23.00 -17.82
CA TRP A 613 42.54 23.64 -18.98
C TRP A 613 42.51 22.76 -20.23
N ILE A 614 43.37 21.74 -20.33
CA ILE A 614 43.50 20.90 -21.52
C ILE A 614 42.19 20.19 -21.90
N TYR A 615 41.39 19.77 -20.93
CA TYR A 615 40.11 19.11 -21.20
C TYR A 615 39.07 20.07 -21.76
N VAL A 616 39.04 21.32 -21.26
CA VAL A 616 38.18 22.38 -21.82
C VAL A 616 38.58 22.70 -23.24
N ALA A 617 39.89 22.82 -23.51
CA ALA A 617 40.42 23.10 -24.82
C ALA A 617 40.10 22.02 -25.87
N ILE A 618 39.77 20.79 -25.45
CA ILE A 618 39.35 19.69 -26.33
C ILE A 618 37.82 19.64 -26.48
N ILE A 619 37.08 19.82 -25.39
CA ILE A 619 35.61 19.69 -25.39
C ILE A 619 34.93 20.88 -26.08
N TRP A 620 35.43 22.10 -25.88
CA TRP A 620 34.81 23.31 -26.45
C TRP A 620 34.79 23.33 -27.99
N PRO A 621 35.88 23.03 -28.70
CA PRO A 621 35.85 22.96 -30.15
C PRO A 621 34.84 21.92 -30.68
N LEU A 622 34.68 20.79 -30.01
CA LEU A 622 33.70 19.76 -30.37
C LEU A 622 32.27 20.26 -30.17
N ALA A 623 31.98 20.91 -29.04
CA ALA A 623 30.66 21.50 -28.78
C ALA A 623 30.29 22.60 -29.80
N ILE A 624 31.26 23.45 -30.17
CA ILE A 624 31.06 24.52 -31.17
C ILE A 624 30.88 23.91 -32.57
N THR A 625 31.65 22.89 -32.92
CA THR A 625 31.52 22.19 -34.21
C THR A 625 30.16 21.50 -34.32
N GLY A 626 29.68 20.88 -33.24
CA GLY A 626 28.34 20.32 -33.14
C GLY A 626 27.25 21.38 -33.34
N ALA A 627 27.33 22.50 -32.61
CA ALA A 627 26.39 23.61 -32.74
C ALA A 627 26.34 24.20 -34.16
N ALA A 628 27.51 24.45 -34.76
CA ALA A 628 27.60 24.99 -36.11
C ALA A 628 27.03 24.03 -37.15
N ALA A 629 27.36 22.74 -37.08
CA ALA A 629 26.86 21.72 -37.99
C ALA A 629 25.34 21.48 -37.82
N GLY A 630 24.81 21.57 -36.60
CA GLY A 630 23.37 21.51 -36.32
C GLY A 630 22.60 22.73 -36.86
N ILE A 631 23.17 23.93 -36.79
CA ILE A 631 22.60 25.15 -37.40
C ILE A 631 22.62 25.06 -38.93
N VAL A 632 23.73 24.59 -39.52
CA VAL A 632 23.82 24.36 -40.98
C VAL A 632 22.77 23.34 -41.43
N THR A 633 22.59 22.25 -40.67
CA THR A 633 21.55 21.25 -40.90
C THR A 633 20.14 21.87 -40.83
N ALA A 634 19.89 22.73 -39.83
CA ALA A 634 18.60 23.42 -39.68
C ALA A 634 18.29 24.37 -40.85
N VAL A 635 19.28 25.10 -41.34
CA VAL A 635 19.14 25.99 -42.50
C VAL A 635 18.93 25.18 -43.78
N GLN A 636 19.69 24.10 -43.98
CA GLN A 636 19.54 23.22 -45.15
C GLN A 636 18.16 22.56 -45.19
N THR A 637 17.66 22.08 -44.05
CA THR A 637 16.33 21.42 -43.95
C THR A 637 15.17 22.41 -43.99
N GLY A 638 15.38 23.67 -43.58
CA GLY A 638 14.34 24.72 -43.58
C GLY A 638 14.02 25.33 -44.95
N ILE A 639 14.94 25.30 -45.92
CA ILE A 639 14.80 25.96 -47.24
C ILE A 639 13.90 25.17 -48.24
N SER A 640 13.00 24.30 -47.77
CA SER A 640 12.05 23.57 -48.63
C SER A 640 12.70 22.64 -49.66
N LEU A 641 13.67 21.83 -49.23
CA LEU A 641 14.18 20.71 -50.01
C LEU A 641 13.11 19.59 -50.08
N PRO A 642 12.89 18.96 -51.26
CA PRO A 642 12.10 17.74 -51.36
C PRO A 642 12.71 16.63 -50.48
N PHE A 643 11.90 15.85 -49.76
CA PHE A 643 12.39 14.77 -48.88
C PHE A 643 13.32 13.75 -49.58
N SER A 644 13.24 13.64 -50.91
CA SER A 644 14.10 12.80 -51.75
C SER A 644 15.56 13.29 -51.85
N GLU A 645 15.85 14.55 -51.55
CA GLU A 645 17.19 15.17 -51.66
C GLU A 645 17.92 15.29 -50.30
N LEU A 646 17.31 14.81 -49.21
CA LEU A 646 17.93 14.74 -47.85
C LEU A 646 19.22 13.90 -47.76
N ARG A 647 19.64 13.28 -48.86
CA ARG A 647 20.93 12.59 -48.98
C ARG A 647 22.12 13.57 -48.84
N ASP A 648 21.94 14.82 -49.26
CA ASP A 648 23.03 15.82 -49.26
C ASP A 648 23.25 16.48 -47.88
N THR A 649 22.27 16.41 -46.97
CA THR A 649 22.40 16.87 -45.58
C THR A 649 23.18 15.90 -44.69
N LYS A 650 23.50 14.69 -45.17
CA LYS A 650 24.16 13.64 -44.37
C LYS A 650 25.51 14.08 -43.81
N VAL A 651 26.28 14.90 -44.53
CA VAL A 651 27.59 15.36 -44.05
C VAL A 651 27.43 16.28 -42.85
N ALA A 652 26.56 17.30 -42.94
CA ALA A 652 26.31 18.23 -41.85
C ALA A 652 25.72 17.53 -40.62
N VAL A 653 24.76 16.62 -40.82
CA VAL A 653 24.17 15.82 -39.73
C VAL A 653 25.23 14.91 -39.10
N THR A 654 26.00 14.18 -39.89
CA THR A 654 27.02 13.26 -39.37
C THR A 654 28.11 14.01 -38.59
N THR A 655 28.57 15.16 -39.09
CA THR A 655 29.54 16.01 -38.39
C THR A 655 28.97 16.58 -37.10
N TRP A 656 27.70 16.97 -37.08
CA TRP A 656 27.00 17.40 -35.87
C TRP A 656 26.99 16.27 -34.82
N LEU A 657 26.49 15.09 -35.17
CA LEU A 657 26.32 13.98 -34.22
C LEU A 657 27.65 13.40 -33.74
N ALA A 658 28.62 13.26 -34.63
CA ALA A 658 29.93 12.74 -34.27
C ALA A 658 30.65 13.67 -33.28
N SER A 659 30.49 14.99 -33.42
CA SER A 659 31.10 15.97 -32.53
C SER A 659 30.48 15.93 -31.13
N GLU A 660 29.16 15.79 -31.04
CA GLU A 660 28.46 15.69 -29.75
C GLU A 660 28.79 14.39 -29.00
N VAL A 661 28.79 13.25 -29.71
CA VAL A 661 29.18 11.95 -29.15
C VAL A 661 30.62 11.99 -28.61
N ALA A 662 31.54 12.58 -29.38
CA ALA A 662 32.93 12.70 -28.97
C ALA A 662 33.09 13.55 -27.70
N ALA A 663 32.39 14.69 -27.62
CA ALA A 663 32.41 15.54 -26.44
C ALA A 663 31.88 14.82 -25.19
N ASP A 664 30.74 14.12 -25.31
CA ASP A 664 30.10 13.42 -24.18
C ASP A 664 30.92 12.22 -23.68
N ILE A 665 31.58 11.49 -24.58
CA ILE A 665 32.50 10.40 -24.19
C ILE A 665 33.68 10.97 -23.39
N ILE A 666 34.27 12.08 -23.85
CA ILE A 666 35.42 12.70 -23.17
C ILE A 666 35.00 13.22 -21.80
N ILE A 667 33.86 13.93 -21.70
CA ILE A 667 33.31 14.41 -20.43
C ILE A 667 33.09 13.24 -19.46
N THR A 668 32.47 12.16 -19.93
CA THR A 668 32.17 10.98 -19.11
C THR A 668 33.43 10.29 -18.65
N ALA A 669 34.39 10.03 -19.54
CA ALA A 669 35.64 9.36 -19.21
C ALA A 669 36.45 10.17 -18.18
N VAL A 670 36.54 11.49 -18.34
CA VAL A 670 37.29 12.35 -17.41
C VAL A 670 36.62 12.43 -16.05
N LEU A 671 35.28 12.57 -16.00
CA LEU A 671 34.55 12.60 -14.73
C LEU A 671 34.60 11.26 -14.00
N VAL A 672 34.40 10.14 -14.70
CA VAL A 672 34.47 8.80 -14.09
C VAL A 672 35.90 8.53 -13.59
N TRP A 673 36.92 8.81 -14.40
CA TRP A 673 38.31 8.64 -13.97
C TRP A 673 38.66 9.49 -12.74
N TYR A 674 38.22 10.75 -12.71
CA TYR A 674 38.46 11.64 -11.58
C TYR A 674 37.75 11.15 -10.30
N LEU A 675 36.47 10.74 -10.43
CA LEU A 675 35.61 10.33 -9.32
C LEU A 675 35.94 8.93 -8.76
N VAL A 676 36.50 8.05 -9.57
CA VAL A 676 36.90 6.68 -9.18
C VAL A 676 38.37 6.60 -8.75
N SER A 677 39.13 7.70 -8.86
CA SER A 677 40.53 7.71 -8.44
C SER A 677 40.66 7.51 -6.90
N PRO A 678 41.58 6.65 -6.42
CA PRO A 678 41.65 6.25 -5.01
C PRO A 678 41.93 7.37 -3.99
N LEU A 679 42.27 8.58 -4.46
CA LEU A 679 42.73 9.70 -3.64
C LEU A 679 41.60 10.53 -3.00
N GLN A 680 40.33 10.29 -3.34
CA GLN A 680 39.20 11.10 -2.82
C GLN A 680 37.94 10.29 -2.42
N SER A 681 38.13 9.04 -1.98
CA SER A 681 37.06 8.10 -1.59
C SER A 681 36.41 8.38 -0.23
N THR A 682 36.12 9.63 0.14
CA THR A 682 35.36 9.95 1.37
C THR A 682 34.53 11.23 1.26
N ARG A 683 33.64 11.32 0.25
CA ARG A 683 32.37 12.06 0.29
C ARG A 683 31.73 12.05 -1.11
N TYR A 684 30.40 11.97 -1.14
CA TYR A 684 29.47 11.99 -2.30
C TYR A 684 28.86 10.63 -2.69
N SER A 685 27.68 10.38 -2.11
CA SER A 685 26.69 9.38 -2.58
C SER A 685 26.00 9.78 -3.90
N ASP A 686 26.15 11.02 -4.36
CA ASP A 686 25.57 11.52 -5.63
C ASP A 686 26.42 11.20 -6.89
N VAL A 687 27.53 10.47 -6.74
CA VAL A 687 28.44 10.15 -7.85
C VAL A 687 27.79 9.22 -8.88
N ASN A 688 26.92 8.31 -8.44
CA ASN A 688 26.26 7.34 -9.32
C ASN A 688 25.20 7.97 -10.22
N SER A 689 24.51 9.03 -9.78
CA SER A 689 23.45 9.65 -10.58
C SER A 689 24.03 10.43 -11.76
N VAL A 690 25.10 11.22 -11.56
CA VAL A 690 25.71 12.03 -12.63
C VAL A 690 26.47 11.16 -13.63
N ALA A 691 27.24 10.18 -13.16
CA ALA A 691 27.96 9.26 -14.04
C ALA A 691 27.01 8.39 -14.88
N SER A 692 25.95 7.84 -14.26
CA SER A 692 24.94 7.06 -14.99
C SER A 692 24.15 7.91 -15.98
N THR A 693 23.88 9.19 -15.67
CA THR A 693 23.17 10.11 -16.58
C THR A 693 24.03 10.47 -17.80
N ASN A 694 25.34 10.65 -17.64
CA ASN A 694 26.25 10.90 -18.77
C ASN A 694 26.50 9.64 -19.62
N ILE A 695 26.59 8.46 -18.99
CA ILE A 695 26.69 7.17 -19.71
C ILE A 695 25.42 6.90 -20.54
N ARG A 696 24.23 7.20 -20.01
CA ARG A 696 22.96 7.09 -20.75
C ARG A 696 22.91 8.06 -21.95
N GLN A 697 23.40 9.29 -21.81
CA GLN A 697 23.50 10.27 -22.91
C GLN A 697 24.46 9.81 -24.02
N ALA A 698 25.67 9.37 -23.67
CA ALA A 698 26.65 8.89 -24.64
C ALA A 698 26.19 7.63 -25.39
N SER A 699 25.46 6.73 -24.71
CA SER A 699 24.88 5.54 -25.33
C SER A 699 23.76 5.88 -26.33
N ASN A 700 22.88 6.84 -26.00
CA ASN A 700 21.82 7.27 -26.90
C ASN A 700 22.36 7.96 -28.17
N ALA A 701 23.35 8.84 -28.03
CA ALA A 701 23.94 9.53 -29.17
C ALA A 701 24.72 8.58 -30.10
N ARG A 702 25.31 7.50 -29.56
CA ARG A 702 25.94 6.42 -30.36
C ARG A 702 24.94 5.59 -31.15
N ILE A 703 23.81 5.21 -30.55
CA ILE A 703 22.70 4.52 -31.23
C ILE A 703 22.13 5.41 -32.35
N TRP A 704 22.13 6.73 -32.13
CA TRP A 704 21.67 7.68 -33.14
C TRP A 704 22.65 7.83 -34.32
N LEU A 705 23.95 7.87 -34.06
CA LEU A 705 24.98 7.91 -35.10
C LEU A 705 25.02 6.61 -35.93
N SER A 706 24.85 5.44 -35.30
CA SER A 706 24.85 4.15 -36.01
C SER A 706 23.63 3.98 -36.92
N THR A 707 22.45 4.40 -36.48
CA THR A 707 21.22 4.37 -37.30
C THR A 707 21.27 5.39 -38.45
N ALA A 708 21.83 6.59 -38.23
CA ALA A 708 22.03 7.58 -39.29
C ALA A 708 23.04 7.16 -40.38
N LEU A 709 24.03 6.34 -40.03
CA LEU A 709 25.09 5.87 -40.95
C LEU A 709 24.70 4.61 -41.74
N TYR A 710 23.86 3.72 -41.18
CA TYR A 710 23.61 2.38 -41.77
C TYR A 710 22.24 2.16 -42.41
N GLU A 711 21.21 2.95 -42.10
CA GLU A 711 19.85 2.67 -42.59
C GLU A 711 19.29 3.75 -43.53
N SER A 712 18.73 3.31 -44.66
CA SER A 712 18.05 4.18 -45.64
C SER A 712 16.56 4.38 -45.33
N THR A 713 16.09 3.90 -44.17
CA THR A 713 14.69 3.59 -43.89
C THR A 713 13.90 4.64 -43.09
N GLY A 714 14.37 5.88 -42.97
CA GLY A 714 13.65 6.94 -42.26
C GLY A 714 13.57 6.79 -40.73
N THR A 715 14.12 5.71 -40.17
CA THR A 715 14.16 5.40 -38.72
C THR A 715 14.87 6.48 -37.89
N HIS A 716 15.81 7.22 -38.49
CA HIS A 716 16.51 8.34 -37.86
C HIS A 716 15.58 9.47 -37.38
N PHE A 717 14.41 9.66 -38.02
CA PHE A 717 13.42 10.69 -37.64
C PHE A 717 12.73 10.43 -36.30
N MET A 718 12.64 9.17 -35.86
CA MET A 718 12.10 8.79 -34.54
C MET A 718 12.85 9.48 -33.40
N PHE A 719 14.14 9.72 -33.60
CA PHE A 719 15.07 10.19 -32.57
C PHE A 719 15.39 11.70 -32.68
N THR A 720 15.01 12.36 -33.78
CA THR A 720 15.10 13.84 -33.97
C THR A 720 14.33 14.62 -32.89
N PHE A 721 13.41 13.96 -32.18
CA PHE A 721 12.53 14.54 -31.17
C PHE A 721 12.93 14.21 -29.72
N LEU A 722 14.16 13.79 -29.46
CA LEU A 722 14.71 13.54 -28.12
C LEU A 722 15.45 14.72 -27.40
N PRO A 723 15.40 16.01 -27.81
CA PRO A 723 16.14 17.07 -27.09
C PRO A 723 15.72 17.26 -25.62
N LYS A 724 14.53 16.76 -25.23
CA LYS A 724 14.01 16.88 -23.86
C LYS A 724 14.74 16.00 -22.84
N LEU A 725 15.50 14.99 -23.26
CA LEU A 725 16.38 14.22 -22.37
C LEU A 725 17.57 15.06 -21.88
N TYR A 726 18.12 15.92 -22.75
CA TYR A 726 19.14 16.92 -22.38
C TYR A 726 18.57 18.00 -21.45
N ALA A 727 17.38 18.54 -21.78
CA ALA A 727 16.71 19.52 -20.93
C ALA A 727 16.37 18.96 -19.54
N ASN A 728 15.87 17.73 -19.45
CA ASN A 728 15.57 17.04 -18.18
C ASN A 728 16.84 16.75 -17.36
N SER A 729 17.95 16.42 -18.01
CA SER A 729 19.23 16.20 -17.32
C SER A 729 19.80 17.52 -16.76
N LEU A 730 19.68 18.61 -17.52
CA LEU A 730 20.05 19.96 -17.07
C LEU A 730 19.14 20.45 -15.94
N LEU A 731 17.81 20.32 -16.08
CA LEU A 731 16.82 20.69 -15.06
C LEU A 731 16.98 19.86 -13.79
N SER A 732 17.23 18.57 -13.88
CA SER A 732 17.55 17.71 -12.72
C SER A 732 18.81 18.19 -11.98
N SER A 733 19.86 18.56 -12.74
CA SER A 733 21.12 19.10 -12.19
C SER A 733 20.97 20.52 -11.61
N LEU A 734 20.02 21.31 -12.10
CA LEU A 734 19.67 22.62 -11.54
C LEU A 734 18.78 22.48 -10.29
N ASN A 735 17.80 21.57 -10.32
CA ASN A 735 16.84 21.31 -9.24
C ASN A 735 17.51 20.70 -8.00
N SER A 736 18.62 19.96 -8.15
CA SER A 736 19.43 19.47 -7.03
C SER A 736 20.12 20.58 -6.23
N ARG A 737 20.17 21.83 -6.75
CA ARG A 737 20.73 22.99 -6.04
C ARG A 737 19.79 23.58 -4.97
N SER A 738 18.49 23.25 -4.98
CA SER A 738 17.56 23.67 -3.92
C SER A 738 17.96 23.12 -2.54
N GLY A 739 18.60 21.95 -2.49
CA GLY A 739 19.17 21.36 -1.28
C GLY A 739 20.38 22.13 -0.71
N TRP A 740 20.99 23.06 -1.46
CA TRP A 740 22.13 23.84 -0.98
C TRP A 740 21.74 25.12 -0.24
N LYS A 741 20.45 25.50 -0.23
CA LYS A 741 19.97 26.63 0.57
C LYS A 741 19.61 26.27 2.02
N PHE A 742 19.71 24.99 2.42
CA PHE A 742 19.56 24.56 3.82
C PHE A 742 20.73 23.72 4.37
N GLY A 743 21.84 23.62 3.63
CA GLY A 743 23.01 22.83 4.00
C GLY A 743 24.26 23.68 4.21
N GLY A 744 24.23 24.59 5.18
CA GLY A 744 25.37 25.46 5.46
C GLY A 744 25.45 25.87 6.93
N ILE A 745 25.69 24.90 7.83
CA ILE A 745 26.52 25.05 9.05
C ILE A 745 27.04 23.65 9.43
N ASN A 746 28.31 23.61 9.83
CA ASN A 746 29.21 22.45 9.91
C ASN A 746 28.79 21.32 10.87
N HIS A 747 29.03 20.08 10.43
CA HIS A 747 29.34 18.96 11.33
C HIS A 747 30.71 19.20 11.99
N ALA A 748 30.72 19.50 13.28
CA ALA A 748 31.73 19.05 14.22
C ALA A 748 31.21 19.25 15.67
N ASP A 749 31.22 18.13 16.40
CA ASP A 749 31.13 17.94 17.84
C ASP A 749 29.78 17.96 18.60
N ALA A 750 29.65 16.83 19.32
CA ALA A 750 29.01 16.59 20.60
C ALA A 750 27.50 16.30 20.63
N GLY A 751 27.20 15.03 20.91
CA GLY A 751 26.06 14.71 21.74
C GLY A 751 26.21 15.35 23.13
N THR A 752 25.13 15.92 23.63
CA THR A 752 24.59 15.75 24.99
C THR A 752 23.38 16.66 25.15
N ASN A 753 22.38 16.16 25.88
CA ASN A 753 21.14 16.83 26.22
C ASN A 753 21.34 18.23 26.84
N GLN A 754 20.52 19.20 26.44
CA GLN A 754 19.48 19.88 27.24
C GLN A 754 19.09 21.20 26.58
N GLY A 755 17.82 21.59 26.76
CA GLY A 755 17.16 22.60 25.94
C GLY A 755 17.35 24.07 26.32
N ILE A 756 16.81 24.87 25.38
CA ILE A 756 16.17 26.20 25.50
C ILE A 756 17.06 27.40 25.86
N THR A 757 17.35 28.29 24.88
CA THR A 757 16.77 29.64 24.70
C THR A 757 17.62 30.57 23.80
N THR A 758 16.93 31.28 22.91
CA THR A 758 17.14 32.65 22.37
C THR A 758 18.44 33.11 21.69
N SER A 759 18.26 33.40 20.39
CA SER A 759 18.71 34.56 19.57
C SER A 759 20.11 35.16 19.71
N TRP A 760 20.86 35.05 18.60
CA TRP A 760 21.58 36.12 17.89
C TRP A 760 22.03 37.36 18.68
N VAL A 761 23.34 37.46 18.98
CA VAL A 761 24.21 38.65 18.75
C VAL A 761 25.69 38.23 18.86
N GLU A 762 26.48 38.70 17.88
CA GLU A 762 27.93 38.91 17.85
C GLU A 762 28.97 37.78 17.76
N ARG A 763 29.57 37.77 16.57
CA ARG A 763 30.87 37.25 16.16
C ARG A 763 31.91 38.36 16.40
N GLN A 764 32.91 38.15 17.27
CA GLN A 764 34.35 38.43 17.01
C GLN A 764 35.23 38.34 18.27
N LEU A 765 36.48 37.91 18.06
CA LEU A 765 37.67 37.94 18.93
C LEU A 765 37.87 36.77 19.92
N ARG A 766 38.53 35.71 19.42
CA ARG A 766 39.50 34.90 20.21
C ARG A 766 40.87 35.54 20.09
N VAL A 767 41.52 35.88 21.20
CA VAL A 767 42.99 35.84 21.33
C VAL A 767 43.37 35.42 22.77
N SER A 768 44.17 34.34 22.84
CA SER A 768 45.18 33.96 23.86
C SER A 768 44.84 33.75 25.37
N THR A 769 44.83 32.47 25.76
CA THR A 769 45.64 31.80 26.83
C THR A 769 45.82 32.38 28.25
N LEU A 770 45.38 31.55 29.23
CA LEU A 770 46.01 31.15 30.53
C LEU A 770 45.86 32.05 31.80
N PRO A 771 46.01 31.51 33.05
CA PRO A 771 44.94 31.45 34.07
C PRO A 771 45.21 32.18 35.42
N ASN A 772 44.21 32.12 36.32
CA ASN A 772 44.20 32.33 37.79
C ASN A 772 43.68 33.67 38.36
N GLN A 773 43.13 33.54 39.59
CA GLN A 773 42.75 34.54 40.61
C GLN A 773 41.27 35.01 40.59
N VAL A 774 40.41 34.62 41.55
CA VAL A 774 40.31 34.94 43.01
C VAL A 774 39.37 36.14 43.25
N ASP A 775 38.37 35.88 44.09
CA ASP A 775 37.59 36.76 44.99
C ASP A 775 36.56 37.80 44.51
N ALA A 776 35.35 37.57 45.05
CA ALA A 776 34.57 38.47 45.92
C ALA A 776 33.51 39.44 45.34
N LEU A 777 32.50 39.63 46.23
CA LEU A 777 31.41 40.63 46.29
C LEU A 777 30.15 40.25 45.48
N GLY A 778 28.94 40.24 46.02
CA GLY A 778 28.41 40.88 47.22
C GLY A 778 27.05 41.51 46.85
N GLU A 779 26.03 41.21 47.65
CA GLU A 779 24.63 41.69 47.67
C GLU A 779 24.26 43.01 46.96
N ALA A 780 23.05 43.09 46.38
CA ALA A 780 21.93 43.88 46.96
C ALA A 780 20.71 44.12 46.03
N SER A 781 19.52 44.00 46.65
CA SER A 781 18.30 44.82 46.53
C SER A 781 17.37 44.79 45.29
N ARG A 782 16.18 44.20 45.55
CA ARG A 782 14.79 44.66 45.29
C ARG A 782 14.57 46.01 44.58
N ILE A 783 13.57 46.06 43.68
CA ILE A 783 12.46 47.05 43.64
C ILE A 783 11.29 46.49 42.79
N ARG A 784 10.07 46.88 43.19
CA ARG A 784 8.72 46.51 42.73
C ARG A 784 8.05 47.76 42.13
N PHE A 785 7.28 47.67 41.04
CA PHE A 785 6.18 48.60 40.63
C PHE A 785 5.33 47.88 39.56
N GLU A 786 4.08 47.48 39.77
CA GLU A 786 2.78 48.19 39.85
C GLU A 786 2.15 48.63 38.50
N LEU A 787 0.90 48.19 38.31
CA LEU A 787 -0.01 48.30 37.16
C LEU A 787 -0.69 49.68 37.08
N GLN A 788 -0.95 50.16 35.85
CA GLN A 788 -2.06 51.07 35.53
C GLN A 788 -2.43 51.01 34.03
N GLU A 789 -3.72 50.79 33.76
CA GLU A 789 -4.49 51.04 32.51
C GLU A 789 -5.49 52.21 32.81
N PRO A 790 -6.34 52.74 31.91
CA PRO A 790 -6.33 52.90 30.45
C PRO A 790 -6.73 54.33 29.97
N TRP A 791 -6.64 54.66 28.67
CA TRP A 791 -7.45 55.73 28.01
C TRP A 791 -7.86 55.34 26.57
N ARG A 792 -9.04 55.85 26.17
CA ARG A 792 -9.99 55.40 25.12
C ARG A 792 -9.76 55.93 23.68
N GLU A 793 -10.45 55.21 22.77
CA GLU A 793 -11.25 55.56 21.57
C GLU A 793 -10.70 56.41 20.41
N ASN A 794 -10.86 55.87 19.19
CA ASN A 794 -11.54 56.55 18.06
C ASN A 794 -12.06 55.52 17.04
N GLU A 795 -13.38 55.51 16.81
CA GLU A 795 -14.09 54.84 15.71
C GLU A 795 -14.56 55.86 14.66
N VAL A 796 -14.67 55.43 13.39
CA VAL A 796 -15.50 56.02 12.32
C VAL A 796 -16.06 54.81 11.53
N MET A 797 -17.24 54.28 11.86
CA MET A 797 -18.64 54.64 11.48
C MET A 797 -19.11 54.18 10.09
N GLU A 798 -20.10 53.28 10.15
CA GLU A 798 -21.00 52.81 9.10
C GLU A 798 -22.37 53.54 9.17
N ASN A 799 -23.23 53.25 8.19
CA ASN A 799 -24.33 54.07 7.67
C ASN A 799 -25.62 54.26 8.51
N ALA A 800 -26.20 55.45 8.33
CA ALA A 800 -27.60 55.78 7.94
C ALA A 800 -28.84 55.54 8.86
N HIS A 801 -29.50 56.70 9.07
CA HIS A 801 -30.96 56.97 9.15
C HIS A 801 -31.81 56.61 10.38
N GLY A 802 -32.43 57.66 10.96
CA GLY A 802 -33.78 57.58 11.56
C GLY A 802 -33.96 58.24 12.94
N LYS A 803 -34.17 59.57 12.98
CA LYS A 803 -34.64 60.33 14.16
C LYS A 803 -36.15 60.08 14.44
N PRO A 804 -36.79 60.73 15.45
CA PRO A 804 -36.59 60.62 16.91
C PRO A 804 -37.94 60.56 17.69
N HIS A 805 -37.92 60.30 19.01
CA HIS A 805 -38.67 61.00 20.10
C HIS A 805 -38.87 60.10 21.35
N PRO A 806 -39.04 60.69 22.56
CA PRO A 806 -38.22 60.30 23.72
C PRO A 806 -39.05 59.99 24.98
N THR A 807 -38.33 59.76 26.10
CA THR A 807 -38.76 59.92 27.52
C THR A 807 -39.77 58.88 28.03
N LEU A 808 -39.68 58.29 29.23
CA LEU A 808 -39.10 58.67 30.52
C LEU A 808 -38.69 57.42 31.33
N GLN A 809 -37.78 57.66 32.27
CA GLN A 809 -37.44 56.91 33.50
C GLN A 809 -38.66 56.22 34.15
N VAL A 810 -38.55 55.04 34.78
CA VAL A 810 -37.69 54.68 35.93
C VAL A 810 -37.15 53.26 35.80
#